data_AF-A0A151N2M1-F1
#
_entry.id   AF-A0A151N2M1-F1
#
_cell.length_a   1.000
_cell.length_b   1.000
_cell.length_c   1.000
_cell.angle_alpha   90.00
_cell.angle_beta   90.00
_cell.angle_gamma   90.00
#
_symmetry.space_group_name_H-M   'P 1'
#
loop_
_entity.id
_entity.type
_entity.pdbx_description
1 polymer ?
#
loop_
_entity_poly.entity_id
_entity_poly.type
_entity_poly.pdbx_seq_one_letter_code
_entity_poly.pdbx_strand_id
1 'polypeptide(L)'
;MESSFRIIPVQTGSRLPRSGTVSATTMACTGARTIDMPALERPFQLGMLYDCRSNTFIPGITLWDSKTLKRNTETMPKHSTTNQIITSDTMADKASALSLSGSLKASVLAGLVELGGSAAFFNDIKKSKHHARVTLQYSMTDRFEHLTMSQLGPESISYPAVFGDHTATHVVTAVLYGAQAFFVFDREVSSSENMWEIEGKMKLLVEKIPKVPGGEETSGRFQKKQESNENLYCTFYGDFCLKKNPLSYQDAMQVYAKLPDLLRSDEKQTVPVRVWLCPLSMLDPRAAQLVREIRSVLITDAERALEHLAECDVRCSDMERVKAATTFPEIQRKIREFRNLCKQCRQMFQEELASSLPAIHGGQEEEGALVKILTSMEQSPFSTNQLSEFLEKKQEEMNFIHSYLAVLEGVRVVSSQSELQAAVLGPRHRFVVSLTLTSLHTEEPYFSALNLWLRRPFMEKTSGVVSGSLPGKNPKSKQWFEDKEIRRKAQQVVKSFSDFVRVNKSNRAVLFLVASVPDKDNPGASIYLYEDGELVSTNFEPPAKPLPPLIAGISHDRVQLTLKPAPFGESVIMGYKVEYRDFGLGGWMTRNINSKQETFPVSQLYANTRYQFRYTAVTKPGLSASSEESDVVKTLPTSPPGTPAAATVESTAITLSWEAPAVIGQRVSVKEYRVQYREEVGGENPAEKDKWLEQRTGQKVELCKTDGLKPQMLYRVRVSAVCEDGALSAPSEDLCISTLPVWANLPVTSMADVEREAVEMPTLGRPFQLGMLYDCRTDAPLPDGVELISSEEDLRDIVFNPMITYVVSFTFTSLHREEPFLSGLVAWLHTADERKTWDPASASPACEESNCRLWFEHDVAQRRARVSARFFSDFVRVNKCSGKTRFLVTSVSDEDNPGASIYLYEDGELVCTNFEPPSKPLPPLIAGISHDCVQLTLKPATRGEAAVTGYRVEYRRVGQEDWTAVSVYSKQETFPVSQLCANTEYQFQYAAISKPGLSVSSVVSDAVRMLPTSPPGRPVAVYVGSSAISLSWEAPAVLGEGVSIKEYRVEYREEAGGEGPEQKDKWLERRTGRKAELCDIDGLSPGTPYRLRVSAVCAGGTMSNVSEEATISTAKVGAITTST
;
A
#
# COMPACT_ATOMS: atom_id res chain seq x y z
N MET A 1 -23.50 -16.16 -32.24
CA MET A 1 -22.82 -16.80 -33.36
C MET A 1 -22.62 -18.26 -33.01
N GLU A 2 -23.06 -19.14 -33.89
CA GLU A 2 -23.15 -20.59 -33.75
C GLU A 2 -21.80 -21.31 -33.79
N SER A 3 -21.83 -22.56 -33.30
CA SER A 3 -21.01 -23.72 -33.68
C SER A 3 -19.62 -23.80 -33.00
N SER A 4 -19.07 -24.92 -32.50
CA SER A 4 -19.42 -26.35 -32.52
C SER A 4 -18.60 -27.07 -31.43
N PHE A 5 -19.14 -28.03 -30.67
CA PHE A 5 -18.38 -29.22 -30.21
C PHE A 5 -19.35 -30.38 -29.94
N ARG A 6 -19.14 -31.48 -30.67
CA ARG A 6 -19.92 -32.72 -30.65
C ARG A 6 -19.56 -33.56 -29.42
N ILE A 7 -20.56 -33.99 -28.67
CA ILE A 7 -20.49 -35.07 -27.68
C ILE A 7 -20.99 -36.34 -28.39
N ILE A 8 -20.16 -37.39 -28.41
CA ILE A 8 -20.53 -38.75 -28.88
C ILE A 8 -20.99 -39.55 -27.65
N PRO A 9 -22.23 -40.09 -27.61
CA PRO A 9 -22.66 -41.00 -26.57
C PRO A 9 -22.23 -42.43 -26.90
N VAL A 10 -21.54 -43.12 -25.97
CA VAL A 10 -21.27 -44.55 -26.08
C VAL A 10 -22.45 -45.31 -25.47
N GLN A 11 -23.22 -45.96 -26.33
CA GLN A 11 -24.17 -47.02 -25.98
C GLN A 11 -23.39 -48.26 -25.51
N THR A 12 -23.80 -48.86 -24.40
CA THR A 12 -23.53 -50.28 -24.13
C THR A 12 -24.82 -50.99 -23.76
N GLY A 13 -25.42 -51.62 -24.77
CA GLY A 13 -26.22 -52.81 -24.61
C GLY A 13 -25.67 -53.88 -25.56
N SER A 14 -25.00 -54.90 -25.03
CA SER A 14 -24.82 -56.18 -25.73
C SER A 14 -24.68 -57.32 -24.71
N ARG A 15 -25.51 -58.34 -24.94
CA ARG A 15 -25.63 -59.62 -24.24
C ARG A 15 -24.34 -60.44 -24.28
N LEU A 16 -24.19 -61.39 -23.36
CA LEU A 16 -23.67 -62.77 -23.52
C LEU A 16 -23.76 -63.52 -22.16
N PRO A 17 -23.74 -64.86 -22.08
CA PRO A 17 -24.65 -65.89 -22.63
C PRO A 17 -25.42 -66.66 -21.52
N ARG A 18 -26.46 -67.41 -21.93
CA ARG A 18 -27.14 -68.44 -21.10
C ARG A 18 -26.38 -69.78 -21.18
N SER A 19 -25.96 -70.32 -20.04
CA SER A 19 -26.04 -71.73 -19.58
C SER A 19 -25.22 -71.83 -18.28
N GLY A 20 -25.58 -72.57 -17.23
CA GLY A 20 -26.54 -73.64 -17.09
C GLY A 20 -27.44 -73.48 -15.86
N THR A 21 -28.66 -73.95 -16.06
CA THR A 21 -29.66 -74.30 -15.05
C THR A 21 -29.08 -75.25 -14.00
N VAL A 22 -29.00 -74.77 -12.75
CA VAL A 22 -29.22 -75.61 -11.57
C VAL A 22 -30.46 -75.04 -10.87
N SER A 23 -31.41 -75.94 -10.63
CA SER A 23 -32.80 -75.68 -10.29
C SER A 23 -32.96 -74.73 -9.08
N ALA A 24 -33.55 -73.56 -9.33
CA ALA A 24 -34.17 -72.77 -8.28
C ALA A 24 -35.49 -73.46 -7.90
N THR A 25 -35.40 -74.44 -7.00
CA THR A 25 -36.56 -75.03 -6.34
C THR A 25 -36.22 -75.15 -4.87
N THR A 26 -37.08 -74.56 -4.02
CA THR A 26 -37.04 -74.53 -2.54
C THR A 26 -36.30 -73.35 -1.91
N MET A 27 -36.92 -72.16 -1.94
CA MET A 27 -36.92 -71.21 -0.81
C MET A 27 -38.14 -70.29 -0.93
N ALA A 28 -39.32 -70.85 -0.62
CA ALA A 28 -40.54 -70.09 -0.41
C ALA A 28 -40.71 -69.87 1.10
N CYS A 29 -40.12 -68.80 1.63
CA CYS A 29 -40.69 -68.06 2.74
C CYS A 29 -40.98 -66.64 2.23
N THR A 30 -42.26 -66.38 2.07
CA THR A 30 -42.87 -65.15 1.60
C THR A 30 -42.64 -63.99 2.58
N GLY A 31 -42.08 -62.87 2.11
CA GLY A 31 -42.32 -61.53 2.66
C GLY A 31 -41.38 -60.95 3.73
N ALA A 32 -40.26 -61.57 4.09
CA ALA A 32 -39.40 -61.09 5.18
C ALA A 32 -38.25 -60.16 4.69
N ARG A 33 -38.18 -58.93 5.24
CA ARG A 33 -37.02 -58.01 5.08
C ARG A 33 -35.82 -58.57 5.84
N THR A 34 -35.05 -59.47 5.22
CA THR A 34 -33.74 -59.88 5.73
C THR A 34 -32.72 -58.80 5.38
N ILE A 35 -31.92 -58.38 6.36
CA ILE A 35 -30.86 -57.38 6.18
C ILE A 35 -29.54 -58.10 5.99
N ASP A 36 -28.78 -57.74 4.97
CA ASP A 36 -27.41 -58.22 4.80
C ASP A 36 -26.41 -57.08 5.02
N MET A 37 -25.28 -57.39 5.65
CA MET A 37 -24.27 -56.38 5.97
C MET A 37 -22.85 -56.94 6.06
N PRO A 38 -21.81 -56.11 5.82
CA PRO A 38 -20.43 -56.53 6.04
C PRO A 38 -20.10 -56.65 7.53
N ALA A 39 -19.24 -57.62 7.84
CA ALA A 39 -18.85 -57.93 9.21
C ALA A 39 -17.81 -56.94 9.78
N LEU A 40 -16.90 -56.42 8.95
CA LEU A 40 -15.89 -55.41 9.31
C LEU A 40 -14.96 -55.87 10.46
N GLU A 41 -14.50 -57.12 10.41
CA GLU A 41 -13.69 -57.81 11.44
C GLU A 41 -14.40 -58.05 12.79
N ARG A 42 -15.69 -57.71 12.90
CA ARG A 42 -16.46 -58.01 14.12
C ARG A 42 -16.76 -59.52 14.21
N PRO A 43 -16.70 -60.12 15.41
CA PRO A 43 -16.73 -61.58 15.59
C PRO A 43 -18.16 -62.15 15.51
N PHE A 44 -18.76 -62.10 14.31
CA PHE A 44 -20.08 -62.67 14.08
C PHE A 44 -20.07 -64.20 14.14
N GLN A 45 -21.05 -64.75 14.86
CA GLN A 45 -21.35 -66.19 14.88
C GLN A 45 -22.84 -66.40 14.62
N LEU A 46 -23.18 -67.58 14.11
CA LEU A 46 -24.57 -68.00 13.92
C LEU A 46 -25.34 -67.96 15.23
N GLY A 47 -26.58 -67.49 15.18
CA GLY A 47 -27.47 -67.41 16.34
C GLY A 47 -27.17 -66.29 17.32
N MET A 48 -26.15 -65.46 17.09
CA MET A 48 -25.90 -64.26 17.88
C MET A 48 -27.02 -63.24 17.71
N LEU A 49 -27.32 -62.54 18.82
CA LEU A 49 -28.26 -61.44 18.84
C LEU A 49 -27.55 -60.12 18.53
N TYR A 50 -28.19 -59.30 17.72
CA TYR A 50 -27.65 -58.03 17.24
C TYR A 50 -28.69 -56.93 17.36
N ASP A 51 -28.27 -55.76 17.85
CA ASP A 51 -29.11 -54.57 17.85
C ASP A 51 -28.75 -53.63 16.69
N CYS A 52 -29.57 -53.63 15.64
CA CYS A 52 -29.42 -52.73 14.50
C CYS A 52 -29.62 -51.24 14.85
N ARG A 53 -30.17 -50.90 16.03
CA ARG A 53 -30.33 -49.49 16.45
C ARG A 53 -28.99 -48.87 16.83
N SER A 54 -28.23 -49.57 17.67
CA SER A 54 -26.94 -49.15 18.23
C SER A 54 -25.73 -49.79 17.52
N ASN A 55 -25.96 -50.75 16.61
CA ASN A 55 -24.93 -51.57 15.95
C ASN A 55 -24.03 -52.34 16.92
N THR A 56 -24.60 -52.84 18.02
CA THR A 56 -23.89 -53.58 19.07
C THR A 56 -24.29 -55.06 19.13
N PHE A 57 -23.35 -55.89 19.57
CA PHE A 57 -23.59 -57.30 19.86
C PHE A 57 -24.04 -57.49 21.31
N ILE A 58 -24.85 -58.52 21.55
CA ILE A 58 -25.19 -58.96 22.89
C ILE A 58 -24.43 -60.25 23.18
N PRO A 59 -23.25 -60.16 23.82
CA PRO A 59 -22.46 -61.36 24.08
C PRO A 59 -23.16 -62.28 25.08
N GLY A 60 -23.13 -63.58 24.81
CA GLY A 60 -23.57 -64.63 25.75
C GLY A 60 -25.07 -64.95 25.74
N ILE A 61 -25.90 -64.24 24.97
CA ILE A 61 -27.34 -64.52 24.85
C ILE A 61 -27.65 -65.00 23.43
N THR A 62 -28.14 -66.23 23.29
CA THR A 62 -28.58 -66.84 22.03
C THR A 62 -30.00 -67.38 22.16
N LEU A 63 -30.76 -67.41 21.07
CA LEU A 63 -32.13 -67.98 21.06
C LEU A 63 -32.14 -69.51 21.19
N TRP A 64 -31.06 -70.15 20.76
CA TRP A 64 -30.90 -71.60 20.71
C TRP A 64 -29.70 -72.06 21.54
N ASP A 65 -29.77 -73.26 22.10
CA ASP A 65 -28.60 -73.90 22.72
C ASP A 65 -27.57 -74.34 21.67
N SER A 66 -26.30 -74.44 22.09
CA SER A 66 -25.17 -74.73 21.19
C SER A 66 -25.30 -76.07 20.45
N LYS A 67 -25.94 -77.08 21.06
CA LYS A 67 -26.10 -78.40 20.41
C LYS A 67 -27.16 -78.33 19.30
N THR A 68 -28.25 -77.62 19.57
CA THR A 68 -29.33 -77.37 18.61
C THR A 68 -28.89 -76.51 17.43
N LEU A 69 -28.04 -75.51 17.66
CA LEU A 69 -27.47 -74.67 16.61
C LEU A 69 -26.55 -75.47 15.67
N LYS A 70 -25.62 -76.27 16.24
CA LYS A 70 -24.65 -77.06 15.46
C LYS A 70 -25.32 -78.15 14.60
N ARG A 71 -26.37 -78.79 15.09
CA ARG A 71 -27.09 -79.85 14.37
C ARG A 71 -27.77 -79.35 13.08
N ASN A 72 -28.16 -78.08 13.05
CA ASN A 72 -29.01 -77.51 12.01
C ASN A 72 -28.31 -76.42 11.17
N THR A 73 -26.99 -76.32 11.31
CA THR A 73 -26.16 -75.44 10.48
C THR A 73 -25.75 -76.19 9.22
N GLU A 74 -26.07 -75.63 8.06
CA GLU A 74 -25.55 -76.11 6.77
C GLU A 74 -24.37 -75.25 6.34
N THR A 75 -23.25 -75.91 6.05
CA THR A 75 -22.03 -75.29 5.55
C THR A 75 -21.84 -75.63 4.08
N MET A 76 -21.76 -74.61 3.23
CA MET A 76 -21.47 -74.74 1.81
C MET A 76 -20.08 -74.17 1.51
N PRO A 77 -19.18 -74.91 0.83
CA PRO A 77 -17.94 -74.34 0.35
C PRO A 77 -18.26 -73.31 -0.76
N LYS A 78 -17.64 -72.14 -0.68
CA LYS A 78 -17.83 -71.03 -1.62
C LYS A 78 -16.50 -70.35 -1.92
N HIS A 79 -15.64 -71.05 -2.65
CA HIS A 79 -14.32 -70.55 -3.02
C HIS A 79 -14.42 -69.61 -4.22
N SER A 80 -14.16 -68.32 -3.99
CA SER A 80 -14.05 -67.31 -5.04
C SER A 80 -12.99 -66.29 -4.65
N THR A 81 -12.14 -65.91 -5.59
CA THR A 81 -11.17 -64.83 -5.41
C THR A 81 -11.45 -63.74 -6.43
N THR A 82 -11.63 -62.52 -5.96
CA THR A 82 -11.91 -61.35 -6.79
C THR A 82 -10.93 -60.24 -6.46
N ASN A 83 -10.47 -59.54 -7.48
CA ASN A 83 -9.57 -58.39 -7.33
C ASN A 83 -10.19 -57.17 -7.98
N GLN A 84 -10.07 -56.02 -7.33
CA GLN A 84 -10.54 -54.75 -7.83
C GLN A 84 -9.46 -53.69 -7.63
N ILE A 85 -9.37 -52.75 -8.55
CA ILE A 85 -8.42 -51.62 -8.46
C ILE A 85 -9.23 -50.35 -8.35
N ILE A 86 -8.90 -49.56 -7.35
CA ILE A 86 -9.59 -48.35 -6.97
C ILE A 86 -8.57 -47.21 -7.12
N THR A 87 -8.91 -46.19 -7.91
CA THR A 87 -8.05 -45.03 -8.17
C THR A 87 -8.48 -43.78 -7.42
N SER A 88 -9.64 -43.82 -6.76
CA SER A 88 -10.18 -42.72 -5.97
C SER A 88 -10.06 -43.02 -4.46
N ASP A 89 -9.97 -41.97 -3.65
CA ASP A 89 -9.78 -42.08 -2.20
C ASP A 89 -10.97 -41.48 -1.41
N THR A 90 -12.09 -41.22 -2.10
CA THR A 90 -13.28 -40.61 -1.49
C THR A 90 -13.90 -41.52 -0.45
N MET A 91 -14.60 -40.95 0.53
CA MET A 91 -15.31 -41.75 1.53
C MET A 91 -16.38 -42.64 0.88
N ALA A 92 -16.99 -42.18 -0.22
CA ALA A 92 -17.99 -42.92 -0.98
C ALA A 92 -17.41 -44.16 -1.66
N ASP A 93 -16.25 -44.03 -2.28
CA ASP A 93 -15.58 -45.15 -2.97
C ASP A 93 -15.05 -46.19 -1.97
N LYS A 94 -14.52 -45.74 -0.82
CA LYS A 94 -14.13 -46.61 0.29
C LYS A 94 -15.33 -47.35 0.87
N ALA A 95 -16.45 -46.65 1.07
CA ALA A 95 -17.70 -47.26 1.50
C ALA A 95 -18.19 -48.30 0.48
N SER A 96 -18.12 -48.00 -0.82
CA SER A 96 -18.49 -48.95 -1.88
C SER A 96 -17.60 -50.19 -1.90
N ALA A 97 -16.27 -50.01 -1.78
CA ALA A 97 -15.30 -51.10 -1.74
C ALA A 97 -15.51 -52.05 -0.54
N LEU A 98 -15.93 -51.51 0.60
CA LEU A 98 -16.31 -52.27 1.80
C LEU A 98 -17.78 -52.73 1.80
N SER A 99 -18.54 -52.48 0.72
CA SER A 99 -19.97 -52.79 0.61
C SER A 99 -20.83 -52.18 1.75
N LEU A 100 -20.47 -50.98 2.21
CA LEU A 100 -21.22 -50.21 3.20
C LEU A 100 -22.39 -49.48 2.53
N SER A 101 -23.61 -49.71 3.01
CA SER A 101 -24.82 -49.03 2.53
C SER A 101 -25.82 -48.79 3.67
N GLY A 102 -26.80 -47.92 3.44
CA GLY A 102 -27.91 -47.67 4.35
C GLY A 102 -27.49 -47.27 5.77
N SER A 103 -28.22 -47.77 6.77
CA SER A 103 -28.03 -47.44 8.19
C SER A 103 -26.64 -47.80 8.74
N LEU A 104 -26.01 -48.85 8.22
CA LEU A 104 -24.65 -49.21 8.62
C LEU A 104 -23.65 -48.15 8.18
N LYS A 105 -23.77 -47.63 6.96
CA LYS A 105 -22.92 -46.53 6.48
C LYS A 105 -23.03 -45.31 7.41
N ALA A 106 -24.25 -44.92 7.79
CA ALA A 106 -24.48 -43.82 8.73
C ALA A 106 -23.79 -44.06 10.09
N SER A 107 -23.86 -45.30 10.59
CA SER A 107 -23.28 -45.68 11.89
C SER A 107 -21.75 -45.71 11.86
N VAL A 108 -21.17 -46.15 10.75
CA VAL A 108 -19.71 -46.09 10.52
C VAL A 108 -19.24 -44.63 10.44
N LEU A 109 -19.96 -43.76 9.70
CA LEU A 109 -19.64 -42.33 9.61
C LEU A 109 -19.68 -41.63 10.98
N ALA A 110 -20.64 -42.01 11.83
CA ALA A 110 -20.78 -41.52 13.20
C ALA A 110 -19.76 -42.11 14.19
N GLY A 111 -18.99 -43.13 13.81
CA GLY A 111 -18.02 -43.79 14.70
C GLY A 111 -18.66 -44.73 15.73
N LEU A 112 -19.91 -45.18 15.51
CA LEU A 112 -20.58 -46.18 16.36
C LEU A 112 -20.05 -47.61 16.15
N VAL A 113 -19.32 -47.84 15.06
CA VAL A 113 -18.80 -49.16 14.68
C VAL A 113 -17.28 -49.11 14.66
N GLU A 114 -16.65 -49.94 15.49
CA GLU A 114 -15.20 -50.13 15.45
C GLU A 114 -14.81 -50.87 14.17
N LEU A 115 -13.89 -50.27 13.41
CA LEU A 115 -13.37 -50.84 12.16
C LEU A 115 -12.00 -51.45 12.42
N GLY A 116 -11.87 -52.76 12.18
CA GLY A 116 -10.63 -53.50 12.31
C GLY A 116 -10.17 -54.14 11.00
N GLY A 117 -8.97 -54.73 11.00
CA GLY A 117 -8.44 -55.52 9.90
C GLY A 117 -8.44 -54.78 8.57
N SER A 118 -9.06 -55.39 7.56
CA SER A 118 -9.27 -54.78 6.24
C SER A 118 -10.16 -53.52 6.27
N ALA A 119 -11.12 -53.43 7.20
CA ALA A 119 -12.03 -52.30 7.31
C ALA A 119 -11.37 -51.01 7.84
N ALA A 120 -10.20 -51.12 8.49
CA ALA A 120 -9.39 -49.97 8.88
C ALA A 120 -8.98 -49.09 7.69
N PHE A 121 -8.98 -49.63 6.47
CA PHE A 121 -8.82 -48.88 5.21
C PHE A 121 -9.78 -47.69 5.08
N PHE A 122 -10.99 -47.77 5.63
CA PHE A 122 -11.97 -46.68 5.56
C PHE A 122 -11.45 -45.38 6.21
N ASN A 123 -10.68 -45.51 7.29
CA ASN A 123 -10.14 -44.39 8.06
C ASN A 123 -8.79 -43.90 7.55
N ASP A 124 -8.17 -44.61 6.61
CA ASP A 124 -6.95 -44.13 5.95
C ASP A 124 -7.29 -42.95 5.03
N ILE A 125 -6.53 -41.87 5.10
CA ILE A 125 -6.78 -40.65 4.32
C ILE A 125 -5.45 -40.22 3.70
N LYS A 126 -5.50 -39.77 2.43
CA LYS A 126 -4.33 -39.15 1.78
C LYS A 126 -3.70 -38.09 2.68
N LYS A 127 -2.39 -38.19 2.89
CA LYS A 127 -1.62 -37.22 3.72
C LYS A 127 -1.40 -35.87 3.03
N SER A 128 -1.55 -35.82 1.71
CA SER A 128 -1.31 -34.66 0.86
C SER A 128 -2.16 -34.75 -0.41
N LYS A 129 -2.58 -33.60 -0.95
CA LYS A 129 -3.18 -33.53 -2.29
C LYS A 129 -2.17 -33.81 -3.41
N HIS A 130 -0.88 -33.67 -3.12
CA HIS A 130 0.21 -33.98 -4.04
C HIS A 130 0.61 -35.46 -4.01
N HIS A 131 -0.19 -36.34 -3.38
CA HIS A 131 0.01 -37.78 -3.44
C HIS A 131 -0.95 -38.43 -4.45
N ALA A 132 -0.36 -39.10 -5.45
CA ALA A 132 -1.05 -40.05 -6.30
C ALA A 132 -1.31 -41.33 -5.50
N ARG A 133 -2.53 -41.87 -5.58
CA ARG A 133 -2.91 -43.09 -4.84
C ARG A 133 -3.64 -44.08 -5.72
N VAL A 134 -3.24 -45.34 -5.63
CA VAL A 134 -3.93 -46.47 -6.25
C VAL A 134 -4.04 -47.60 -5.24
N THR A 135 -5.24 -48.13 -5.05
CA THR A 135 -5.50 -49.20 -4.09
C THR A 135 -5.87 -50.49 -4.84
N LEU A 136 -5.19 -51.58 -4.50
CA LEU A 136 -5.56 -52.93 -4.93
C LEU A 136 -6.35 -53.62 -3.81
N GLN A 137 -7.60 -53.96 -4.10
CA GLN A 137 -8.44 -54.79 -3.25
C GLN A 137 -8.32 -56.25 -3.66
N TYR A 138 -8.02 -57.10 -2.69
CA TYR A 138 -8.10 -58.55 -2.76
C TYR A 138 -9.24 -59.01 -1.87
N SER A 139 -10.12 -59.86 -2.39
CA SER A 139 -11.22 -60.44 -1.63
C SER A 139 -11.35 -61.92 -1.97
N MET A 140 -11.28 -62.77 -0.95
CA MET A 140 -11.47 -64.21 -1.09
C MET A 140 -12.59 -64.70 -0.18
N THR A 141 -13.51 -65.48 -0.74
CA THR A 141 -14.55 -66.19 0.03
C THR A 141 -14.15 -67.65 0.20
N ASP A 142 -14.43 -68.21 1.37
CA ASP A 142 -14.08 -69.59 1.74
C ASP A 142 -15.33 -70.46 1.85
N ARG A 143 -16.20 -70.17 2.82
CA ARG A 143 -17.40 -70.96 3.10
C ARG A 143 -18.57 -70.10 3.53
N PHE A 144 -19.77 -70.59 3.28
CA PHE A 144 -21.03 -69.97 3.66
C PHE A 144 -21.77 -70.89 4.65
N GLU A 145 -22.06 -70.39 5.84
CA GLU A 145 -22.78 -71.13 6.88
C GLU A 145 -24.16 -70.47 7.09
N HIS A 146 -25.23 -71.26 7.13
CA HIS A 146 -26.58 -70.75 7.34
C HIS A 146 -27.46 -71.72 8.16
N LEU A 147 -28.48 -71.18 8.81
CA LEU A 147 -29.49 -71.95 9.54
C LEU A 147 -30.55 -72.50 8.59
N THR A 148 -30.93 -73.74 8.79
CA THR A 148 -32.07 -74.36 8.09
C THR A 148 -33.40 -73.75 8.55
N MET A 149 -34.34 -73.52 7.61
CA MET A 149 -35.61 -72.81 7.84
C MET A 149 -36.53 -73.51 8.86
N SER A 150 -36.26 -74.76 9.22
CA SER A 150 -36.95 -75.52 10.27
C SER A 150 -36.81 -74.95 11.68
N GLN A 151 -35.86 -74.03 11.91
CA GLN A 151 -35.58 -73.41 13.22
C GLN A 151 -36.16 -72.01 13.44
N LEU A 152 -36.85 -71.43 12.46
CA LEU A 152 -37.48 -70.10 12.60
C LEU A 152 -38.91 -70.17 13.17
N GLY A 153 -39.36 -71.36 13.56
CA GLY A 153 -40.68 -71.57 14.17
C GLY A 153 -40.64 -71.41 15.71
N PRO A 154 -41.73 -70.92 16.34
CA PRO A 154 -41.78 -70.65 17.78
C PRO A 154 -41.54 -71.87 18.67
N GLU A 155 -41.81 -73.08 18.18
CA GLU A 155 -41.59 -74.34 18.92
C GLU A 155 -40.12 -74.79 19.03
N SER A 156 -39.22 -74.15 18.26
CA SER A 156 -37.82 -74.56 18.15
C SER A 156 -36.83 -73.68 18.93
N ILE A 157 -37.34 -72.70 19.68
CA ILE A 157 -36.56 -71.68 20.38
C ILE A 157 -36.30 -72.12 21.83
N SER A 158 -35.04 -72.30 22.20
CA SER A 158 -34.64 -72.77 23.55
C SER A 158 -34.83 -71.70 24.63
N TYR A 159 -34.73 -70.41 24.28
CA TYR A 159 -34.79 -69.30 25.23
C TYR A 159 -35.73 -68.16 24.77
N PRO A 160 -37.06 -68.32 24.86
CA PRO A 160 -38.03 -67.32 24.38
C PRO A 160 -38.14 -66.06 25.26
N ALA A 161 -37.60 -66.07 26.49
CA ALA A 161 -37.65 -64.91 27.38
C ALA A 161 -36.94 -63.67 26.80
N VAL A 162 -35.93 -63.89 25.95
CA VAL A 162 -35.10 -62.84 25.36
C VAL A 162 -35.91 -61.85 24.49
N PHE A 163 -37.06 -62.26 23.95
CA PHE A 163 -37.94 -61.38 23.20
C PHE A 163 -38.55 -60.25 24.05
N GLY A 164 -38.75 -60.49 25.36
CA GLY A 164 -39.32 -59.51 26.29
C GLY A 164 -38.31 -58.51 26.86
N ASP A 165 -37.01 -58.76 26.72
CA ASP A 165 -35.97 -57.90 27.29
C ASP A 165 -35.69 -56.66 26.41
N HIS A 166 -36.20 -56.63 25.17
CA HIS A 166 -36.02 -55.56 24.18
C HIS A 166 -34.55 -55.15 23.91
N THR A 167 -33.62 -56.05 24.21
CA THR A 167 -32.17 -55.79 24.12
C THR A 167 -31.64 -55.89 22.69
N ALA A 168 -32.10 -56.88 21.89
CA ALA A 168 -31.76 -57.02 20.47
C ALA A 168 -32.96 -56.83 19.55
N THR A 169 -32.68 -56.51 18.28
CA THR A 169 -33.70 -56.38 17.22
C THR A 169 -33.59 -57.48 16.17
N HIS A 170 -32.41 -58.08 15.98
CA HIS A 170 -32.15 -59.09 14.95
C HIS A 170 -31.34 -60.27 15.50
N VAL A 171 -31.40 -61.40 14.79
CA VAL A 171 -30.55 -62.58 15.00
C VAL A 171 -29.78 -62.93 13.73
N VAL A 172 -28.54 -63.38 13.88
CA VAL A 172 -27.67 -63.82 12.79
C VAL A 172 -28.11 -65.19 12.28
N THR A 173 -28.58 -65.25 11.03
CA THR A 173 -29.08 -66.50 10.40
C THR A 173 -28.12 -67.09 9.37
N ALA A 174 -27.23 -66.28 8.80
CA ALA A 174 -26.18 -66.76 7.91
C ALA A 174 -24.90 -65.91 7.99
N VAL A 175 -23.75 -66.53 7.76
CA VAL A 175 -22.43 -65.91 7.77
C VAL A 175 -21.61 -66.43 6.59
N LEU A 176 -21.01 -65.52 5.83
CA LEU A 176 -20.03 -65.81 4.79
C LEU A 176 -18.63 -65.56 5.35
N TYR A 177 -17.82 -66.60 5.41
CA TYR A 177 -16.43 -66.54 5.85
C TYR A 177 -15.48 -66.35 4.66
N GLY A 178 -14.41 -65.61 4.89
CA GLY A 178 -13.39 -65.28 3.90
C GLY A 178 -12.30 -64.40 4.50
N ALA A 179 -11.62 -63.64 3.65
CA ALA A 179 -10.69 -62.60 4.07
C ALA A 179 -10.55 -61.54 2.97
N GLN A 180 -10.33 -60.30 3.38
CA GLN A 180 -10.08 -59.17 2.49
C GLN A 180 -8.74 -58.51 2.81
N ALA A 181 -8.14 -57.89 1.80
CA ALA A 181 -6.95 -57.08 1.95
C ALA A 181 -6.95 -55.91 0.96
N PHE A 182 -6.43 -54.77 1.41
CA PHE A 182 -6.23 -53.55 0.67
C PHE A 182 -4.74 -53.20 0.68
N PHE A 183 -4.17 -53.11 -0.52
CA PHE A 183 -2.81 -52.61 -0.74
C PHE A 183 -2.92 -51.20 -1.27
N VAL A 184 -2.66 -50.21 -0.41
CA VAL A 184 -2.71 -48.79 -0.74
C VAL A 184 -1.34 -48.35 -1.20
N PHE A 185 -1.19 -47.99 -2.47
CA PHE A 185 0.07 -47.49 -3.03
C PHE A 185 0.03 -45.96 -3.14
N ASP A 186 0.95 -45.30 -2.46
CA ASP A 186 1.12 -43.85 -2.48
C ASP A 186 2.44 -43.46 -3.16
N ARG A 187 2.39 -42.39 -3.95
CA ARG A 187 3.57 -41.74 -4.53
C ARG A 187 3.43 -40.22 -4.46
N GLU A 188 4.48 -39.56 -3.98
CA GLU A 188 4.56 -38.09 -3.99
C GLU A 188 4.80 -37.58 -5.42
N VAL A 189 4.03 -36.57 -5.83
CA VAL A 189 4.04 -35.98 -7.17
C VAL A 189 4.62 -34.58 -7.10
N SER A 190 5.65 -34.32 -7.89
CA SER A 190 6.26 -33.00 -7.98
C SER A 190 5.39 -32.00 -8.74
N SER A 191 5.63 -30.70 -8.56
CA SER A 191 4.89 -29.64 -9.27
C SER A 191 5.08 -29.63 -10.78
N SER A 192 6.15 -30.27 -11.29
CA SER A 192 6.41 -30.44 -12.72
C SER A 192 5.71 -31.64 -13.36
N GLU A 193 5.19 -32.56 -12.54
CA GLU A 193 4.55 -33.80 -13.00
C GLU A 193 3.03 -33.67 -13.00
N ASN A 194 2.38 -34.32 -13.97
CA ASN A 194 0.93 -34.36 -14.03
C ASN A 194 0.39 -35.51 -13.17
N MET A 195 -0.38 -35.17 -12.12
CA MET A 195 -1.02 -36.12 -11.22
C MET A 195 -1.77 -37.24 -11.96
N TRP A 196 -2.55 -36.90 -12.98
CA TRP A 196 -3.38 -37.86 -13.72
C TRP A 196 -2.53 -38.85 -14.52
N GLU A 197 -1.41 -38.40 -15.07
CA GLU A 197 -0.46 -39.28 -15.78
C GLU A 197 0.24 -40.22 -14.80
N ILE A 198 0.63 -39.73 -13.62
CA ILE A 198 1.24 -40.56 -12.58
C ILE A 198 0.25 -41.61 -12.07
N GLU A 199 -0.97 -41.22 -11.73
CA GLU A 199 -2.02 -42.16 -11.30
C GLU A 199 -2.33 -43.19 -12.39
N GLY A 200 -2.36 -42.77 -13.67
CA GLY A 200 -2.52 -43.68 -14.81
C GLY A 200 -1.39 -44.72 -14.94
N LYS A 201 -0.13 -44.28 -14.78
CA LYS A 201 1.05 -45.18 -14.77
C LYS A 201 1.02 -46.14 -13.58
N MET A 202 0.71 -45.63 -12.39
CA MET A 202 0.55 -46.44 -11.17
C MET A 202 -0.53 -47.50 -11.33
N LYS A 203 -1.69 -47.13 -11.89
CA LYS A 203 -2.79 -48.06 -12.16
C LYS A 203 -2.33 -49.23 -13.03
N LEU A 204 -1.62 -48.94 -14.13
CA LEU A 204 -1.08 -49.97 -15.03
C LEU A 204 -0.04 -50.88 -14.35
N LEU A 205 0.74 -50.36 -13.40
CA LEU A 205 1.70 -51.14 -12.61
C LEU A 205 0.99 -52.05 -11.60
N VAL A 206 -0.01 -51.53 -10.89
CA VAL A 206 -0.78 -52.29 -9.89
C VAL A 206 -1.66 -53.35 -10.56
N GLU A 207 -2.20 -53.07 -11.76
CA GLU A 207 -2.95 -54.05 -12.59
C GLU A 207 -2.15 -55.29 -12.98
N LYS A 208 -0.82 -55.23 -12.92
CA LYS A 208 0.04 -56.38 -13.22
C LYS A 208 0.21 -57.32 -12.03
N ILE A 209 0.06 -56.85 -10.78
CA ILE A 209 0.33 -57.67 -9.57
C ILE A 209 -0.47 -58.98 -9.59
N PRO A 210 -1.80 -58.99 -9.82
CA PRO A 210 -2.57 -60.23 -9.85
C PRO A 210 -2.27 -61.14 -11.05
N LYS A 211 -1.62 -60.61 -12.09
CA LYS A 211 -1.37 -61.31 -13.37
C LYS A 211 -0.01 -62.01 -13.40
N VAL A 212 0.85 -61.80 -12.40
CA VAL A 212 2.15 -62.48 -12.31
C VAL A 212 1.93 -63.85 -11.64
N PRO A 213 2.11 -64.97 -12.35
CA PRO A 213 1.97 -66.30 -11.76
C PRO A 213 3.08 -66.52 -10.73
N GLY A 214 2.68 -66.88 -9.49
CA GLY A 214 3.59 -67.20 -8.40
C GLY A 214 4.38 -68.47 -8.70
N GLY A 215 5.71 -68.35 -8.82
CA GLY A 215 6.65 -69.45 -8.93
C GLY A 215 8.09 -68.95 -8.82
N GLU A 216 8.91 -69.64 -8.04
CA GLU A 216 10.28 -69.27 -7.63
C GLU A 216 11.31 -69.14 -8.77
N GLU A 217 10.95 -69.34 -10.05
CA GLU A 217 11.92 -69.40 -11.17
C GLU A 217 11.75 -68.35 -12.30
N THR A 218 11.19 -67.17 -12.03
CA THR A 218 11.15 -66.08 -13.04
C THR A 218 11.91 -64.80 -12.69
N SER A 219 12.75 -64.83 -11.65
CA SER A 219 13.59 -63.69 -11.23
C SER A 219 14.47 -63.11 -12.35
N GLY A 220 14.92 -63.92 -13.32
CA GLY A 220 15.89 -63.46 -14.33
C GLY A 220 15.32 -62.74 -15.56
N ARG A 221 14.06 -63.00 -15.97
CA ARG A 221 13.54 -62.51 -17.28
C ARG A 221 12.61 -61.31 -17.20
N PHE A 222 11.98 -61.04 -16.05
CA PHE A 222 11.15 -59.84 -15.85
C PHE A 222 11.92 -58.61 -15.35
N GLN A 223 13.16 -58.77 -14.85
CA GLN A 223 13.95 -57.66 -14.31
C GLN A 223 14.62 -56.76 -15.36
N LYS A 224 14.71 -57.19 -16.63
CA LYS A 224 15.52 -56.48 -17.65
C LYS A 224 14.78 -55.46 -18.51
N LYS A 225 13.50 -55.15 -18.23
CA LYS A 225 12.73 -54.19 -19.02
C LYS A 225 11.71 -53.37 -18.23
N GLN A 226 12.05 -52.96 -17.01
CA GLN A 226 11.20 -52.07 -16.22
C GLN A 226 12.03 -50.85 -15.79
N GLU A 227 12.06 -49.86 -16.69
CA GLU A 227 12.58 -48.52 -16.40
C GLU A 227 11.79 -47.91 -15.23
N SER A 228 12.54 -47.28 -14.32
CA SER A 228 12.11 -46.53 -13.13
C SER A 228 11.34 -47.32 -12.05
N ASN A 229 12.06 -47.81 -11.04
CA ASN A 229 11.50 -47.99 -9.70
C ASN A 229 11.14 -46.59 -9.17
N GLU A 230 9.91 -46.15 -9.43
CA GLU A 230 9.32 -44.97 -8.81
C GLU A 230 9.18 -45.24 -7.30
N ASN A 231 9.41 -44.23 -6.46
CA ASN A 231 9.29 -44.29 -4.99
C ASN A 231 7.83 -44.56 -4.54
N LEU A 232 7.34 -45.77 -4.77
CA LEU A 232 6.01 -46.24 -4.44
C LEU A 232 6.01 -46.84 -3.03
N TYR A 233 5.30 -46.20 -2.12
CA TYR A 233 5.12 -46.68 -0.75
C TYR A 233 3.82 -47.48 -0.67
N CYS A 234 3.86 -48.65 -0.05
CA CYS A 234 2.69 -49.50 0.17
C CYS A 234 2.27 -49.46 1.65
N THR A 235 0.97 -49.28 1.89
CA THR A 235 0.34 -49.48 3.19
C THR A 235 -0.67 -50.63 3.07
N PHE A 236 -0.60 -51.58 3.99
CA PHE A 236 -1.44 -52.79 3.97
C PHE A 236 -2.49 -52.77 5.07
N TYR A 237 -3.74 -53.03 4.68
CA TYR A 237 -4.86 -53.25 5.58
C TYR A 237 -5.52 -54.57 5.20
N GLY A 238 -5.53 -55.58 6.06
CA GLY A 238 -6.11 -56.86 5.71
C GLY A 238 -6.36 -57.74 6.90
N ASP A 239 -7.22 -58.74 6.72
CA ASP A 239 -7.64 -59.68 7.77
C ASP A 239 -6.60 -60.80 8.01
N PHE A 240 -5.39 -60.63 7.49
CA PHE A 240 -4.33 -61.64 7.49
C PHE A 240 -3.28 -61.33 8.56
N CYS A 241 -2.90 -62.34 9.33
CA CYS A 241 -1.80 -62.24 10.29
C CYS A 241 -0.44 -62.37 9.59
N LEU A 242 0.06 -61.26 9.04
CA LEU A 242 1.36 -61.22 8.38
C LEU A 242 2.52 -61.05 9.39
N LYS A 243 3.64 -61.74 9.17
CA LYS A 243 4.88 -61.54 9.97
C LYS A 243 5.49 -60.15 9.76
N LYS A 244 5.33 -59.57 8.57
CA LYS A 244 5.81 -58.24 8.19
C LYS A 244 4.89 -57.65 7.13
N ASN A 245 4.44 -56.41 7.33
CA ASN A 245 3.62 -55.71 6.37
C ASN A 245 4.46 -55.23 5.17
N PRO A 246 3.92 -55.26 3.95
CA PRO A 246 4.62 -54.76 2.77
C PRO A 246 4.75 -53.23 2.84
N LEU A 247 5.95 -52.72 2.56
CA LEU A 247 6.23 -51.27 2.52
C LEU A 247 6.54 -50.77 1.11
N SER A 248 6.88 -51.68 0.19
CA SER A 248 7.25 -51.40 -1.19
C SER A 248 6.39 -52.18 -2.18
N TYR A 249 6.43 -51.78 -3.45
CA TYR A 249 5.77 -52.52 -4.54
C TYR A 249 6.23 -53.99 -4.62
N GLN A 250 7.52 -54.24 -4.41
CA GLN A 250 8.10 -55.59 -4.49
C GLN A 250 7.65 -56.46 -3.30
N ASP A 251 7.63 -55.89 -2.09
CA ASP A 251 7.10 -56.59 -0.92
C ASP A 251 5.62 -56.92 -1.11
N ALA A 252 4.84 -55.99 -1.67
CA ALA A 252 3.42 -56.18 -1.94
C ALA A 252 3.18 -57.34 -2.92
N MET A 253 3.98 -57.47 -3.98
CA MET A 253 3.91 -58.60 -4.91
C MET A 253 4.18 -59.95 -4.20
N GLN A 254 5.20 -59.99 -3.34
CA GLN A 254 5.54 -61.22 -2.60
C GLN A 254 4.45 -61.60 -1.60
N VAL A 255 3.90 -60.63 -0.88
CA VAL A 255 2.79 -60.85 0.06
C VAL A 255 1.56 -61.31 -0.70
N TYR A 256 1.20 -60.64 -1.79
CA TYR A 256 0.06 -60.99 -2.62
C TYR A 256 0.12 -62.44 -3.13
N ALA A 257 1.29 -62.89 -3.60
CA ALA A 257 1.49 -64.28 -4.07
C ALA A 257 1.27 -65.33 -2.96
N LYS A 258 1.49 -64.97 -1.69
CA LYS A 258 1.34 -65.86 -0.53
C LYS A 258 -0.07 -65.85 0.08
N LEU A 259 -0.92 -64.85 -0.23
CA LEU A 259 -2.26 -64.72 0.37
C LEU A 259 -3.16 -65.95 0.16
N PRO A 260 -3.20 -66.59 -1.03
CA PRO A 260 -4.04 -67.77 -1.23
C PRO A 260 -3.62 -68.97 -0.38
N ASP A 261 -2.32 -69.10 -0.07
CA ASP A 261 -1.77 -70.23 0.67
C ASP A 261 -1.96 -70.07 2.18
N LEU A 262 -1.89 -68.82 2.69
CA LEU A 262 -2.12 -68.49 4.10
C LEU A 262 -3.53 -68.84 4.59
N LEU A 263 -4.51 -68.95 3.70
CA LEU A 263 -5.89 -69.32 4.02
C LEU A 263 -6.16 -70.83 3.87
N ARG A 264 -5.28 -71.58 3.20
CA ARG A 264 -5.45 -73.00 2.92
C ARG A 264 -4.78 -73.93 3.95
N SER A 265 -3.92 -73.39 4.82
CA SER A 265 -3.32 -74.16 5.93
C SER A 265 -4.36 -74.54 7.00
N ASP A 266 -4.17 -75.68 7.67
CA ASP A 266 -5.11 -76.29 8.64
C ASP A 266 -5.49 -75.42 9.86
N GLU A 267 -4.79 -74.30 10.10
CA GLU A 267 -5.18 -73.28 11.07
C GLU A 267 -6.24 -72.35 10.44
N LYS A 268 -7.53 -72.65 10.70
CA LYS A 268 -8.71 -71.88 10.22
C LYS A 268 -8.64 -70.38 10.57
N GLN A 269 -8.00 -69.58 9.71
CA GLN A 269 -7.81 -68.13 9.85
C GLN A 269 -8.82 -67.30 9.04
N THR A 270 -9.97 -67.87 8.66
CA THR A 270 -11.01 -67.14 7.93
C THR A 270 -11.89 -66.33 8.88
N VAL A 271 -12.12 -65.06 8.54
CA VAL A 271 -12.99 -64.14 9.29
C VAL A 271 -14.37 -64.04 8.64
N PRO A 272 -15.42 -63.70 9.40
CA PRO A 272 -16.68 -63.30 8.80
C PRO A 272 -16.46 -62.09 7.87
N VAL A 273 -16.94 -62.17 6.63
CA VAL A 273 -16.88 -61.06 5.65
C VAL A 273 -18.25 -60.41 5.49
N ARG A 274 -19.32 -61.21 5.40
CA ARG A 274 -20.71 -60.73 5.24
C ARG A 274 -21.68 -61.57 6.06
N VAL A 275 -22.73 -60.95 6.59
CA VAL A 275 -23.71 -61.61 7.47
C VAL A 275 -25.14 -61.27 7.05
N TRP A 276 -26.07 -62.16 7.36
CA TRP A 276 -27.50 -62.00 7.16
C TRP A 276 -28.22 -62.01 8.50
N LEU A 277 -29.03 -60.99 8.71
CA LEU A 277 -29.76 -60.70 9.93
C LEU A 277 -31.26 -60.87 9.67
N CYS A 278 -31.93 -61.64 10.52
CA CYS A 278 -33.37 -61.80 10.51
C CYS A 278 -33.99 -60.99 11.67
N PRO A 279 -35.02 -60.17 11.42
CA PRO A 279 -35.71 -59.43 12.48
C PRO A 279 -36.33 -60.37 13.52
N LEU A 280 -36.13 -60.12 14.80
CA LEU A 280 -36.73 -60.92 15.88
C LEU A 280 -38.26 -60.80 15.91
N SER A 281 -38.80 -59.67 15.44
CA SER A 281 -40.25 -59.45 15.34
C SER A 281 -40.96 -60.38 14.35
N MET A 282 -40.20 -61.01 13.44
CA MET A 282 -40.72 -62.07 12.57
C MET A 282 -40.96 -63.37 13.34
N LEU A 283 -40.24 -63.58 14.44
CA LEU A 283 -40.31 -64.78 15.28
C LEU A 283 -41.31 -64.61 16.42
N ASP A 284 -41.31 -63.44 17.07
CA ASP A 284 -42.26 -63.09 18.13
C ASP A 284 -42.60 -61.59 18.04
N PRO A 285 -43.89 -61.19 17.92
CA PRO A 285 -44.30 -59.79 17.85
C PRO A 285 -43.87 -58.92 19.05
N ARG A 286 -43.57 -59.52 20.21
CA ARG A 286 -43.12 -58.81 21.42
C ARG A 286 -41.68 -58.31 21.33
N ALA A 287 -40.89 -58.82 20.38
CA ALA A 287 -39.50 -58.44 20.23
C ALA A 287 -39.33 -56.97 19.83
N ALA A 288 -38.20 -56.35 20.22
CA ALA A 288 -37.88 -55.00 19.79
C ALA A 288 -37.72 -54.92 18.26
N GLN A 289 -38.17 -53.81 17.68
CA GLN A 289 -38.17 -53.57 16.24
C GLN A 289 -37.27 -52.40 15.85
N LEU A 290 -36.67 -52.48 14.66
CA LEU A 290 -36.10 -51.32 13.99
C LEU A 290 -37.26 -50.49 13.43
N VAL A 291 -37.48 -49.31 13.99
CA VAL A 291 -38.70 -48.52 13.73
C VAL A 291 -38.56 -47.62 12.50
N ARG A 292 -37.36 -47.09 12.25
CA ARG A 292 -37.10 -46.17 11.12
C ARG A 292 -35.78 -46.50 10.44
N GLU A 293 -35.77 -46.47 9.11
CA GLU A 293 -34.57 -46.45 8.29
C GLU A 293 -34.27 -45.01 7.87
N ILE A 294 -33.00 -44.62 7.87
CA ILE A 294 -32.60 -43.26 7.53
C ILE A 294 -32.55 -43.10 6.01
N ARG A 295 -33.15 -42.02 5.50
CA ARG A 295 -33.07 -41.68 4.06
C ARG A 295 -31.63 -41.56 3.58
N SER A 296 -31.34 -42.18 2.44
CA SER A 296 -30.01 -42.16 1.81
C SER A 296 -29.46 -40.75 1.57
N VAL A 297 -30.33 -39.77 1.28
CA VAL A 297 -29.93 -38.36 1.07
C VAL A 297 -29.23 -37.78 2.29
N LEU A 298 -29.76 -38.02 3.50
CA LEU A 298 -29.18 -37.50 4.74
C LEU A 298 -27.83 -38.14 5.06
N ILE A 299 -27.65 -39.41 4.66
CA ILE A 299 -26.39 -40.14 4.81
C ILE A 299 -25.33 -39.56 3.87
N THR A 300 -25.70 -39.28 2.62
CA THR A 300 -24.82 -38.62 1.64
C THR A 300 -24.46 -37.21 2.09
N ASP A 301 -25.38 -36.47 2.70
CA ASP A 301 -25.09 -35.13 3.23
C ASP A 301 -24.13 -35.17 4.43
N ALA A 302 -24.31 -36.11 5.36
CA ALA A 302 -23.38 -36.33 6.47
C ALA A 302 -21.99 -36.77 5.99
N GLU A 303 -21.93 -37.66 5.01
CA GLU A 303 -20.71 -38.08 4.34
C GLU A 303 -19.97 -36.89 3.71
N ARG A 304 -20.67 -36.07 2.92
CA ARG A 304 -20.12 -34.88 2.28
C ARG A 304 -19.57 -33.89 3.30
N ALA A 305 -20.27 -33.67 4.41
CA ALA A 305 -19.81 -32.80 5.49
C ALA A 305 -18.49 -33.31 6.12
N LEU A 306 -18.41 -34.60 6.43
CA LEU A 306 -17.19 -35.22 6.99
C LEU A 306 -16.03 -35.21 5.99
N GLU A 307 -16.31 -35.45 4.72
CA GLU A 307 -15.30 -35.44 3.65
C GLU A 307 -14.71 -34.04 3.46
N HIS A 308 -15.53 -32.99 3.47
CA HIS A 308 -15.03 -31.61 3.41
C HIS A 308 -14.13 -31.25 4.61
N LEU A 309 -14.48 -31.67 5.83
CA LEU A 309 -13.66 -31.45 7.01
C LEU A 309 -12.33 -32.23 6.93
N ALA A 310 -12.35 -33.44 6.40
CA ALA A 310 -11.14 -34.23 6.14
C ALA A 310 -10.26 -33.57 5.06
N GLU A 311 -10.85 -33.06 3.99
CA GLU A 311 -10.13 -32.34 2.93
C GLU A 311 -9.43 -31.09 3.46
N CYS A 312 -10.06 -30.36 4.39
CA CYS A 312 -9.45 -29.22 5.06
C CYS A 312 -8.17 -29.62 5.82
N ASP A 313 -8.14 -30.80 6.46
CA ASP A 313 -6.96 -31.33 7.15
C ASP A 313 -5.78 -31.57 6.20
N VAL A 314 -6.07 -32.15 5.04
CA VAL A 314 -5.08 -32.42 3.99
C VAL A 314 -4.56 -31.10 3.41
N ARG A 315 -5.44 -30.16 3.07
CA ARG A 315 -5.04 -28.82 2.57
C ARG A 315 -4.15 -28.11 3.57
N CYS A 316 -4.50 -28.10 4.85
CA CYS A 316 -3.66 -27.51 5.89
C CYS A 316 -2.28 -28.18 5.96
N SER A 317 -2.23 -29.51 5.88
CA SER A 317 -0.97 -30.27 5.88
C SER A 317 -0.07 -29.91 4.71
N ASP A 318 -0.63 -29.67 3.53
CA ASP A 318 0.12 -29.21 2.36
C ASP A 318 0.64 -27.78 2.54
N MET A 319 -0.22 -26.89 3.04
CA MET A 319 0.11 -25.49 3.30
C MET A 319 1.24 -25.35 4.36
N GLU A 320 1.28 -26.23 5.36
CA GLU A 320 2.35 -26.26 6.38
C GLU A 320 3.74 -26.60 5.80
N ARG A 321 3.81 -27.25 4.63
CA ARG A 321 5.07 -27.60 3.95
C ARG A 321 5.60 -26.49 3.05
N VAL A 322 4.79 -25.49 2.73
CA VAL A 322 5.18 -24.37 1.86
C VAL A 322 6.27 -23.55 2.52
N LYS A 323 7.28 -23.11 1.74
CA LYS A 323 8.42 -22.32 2.23
C LYS A 323 8.01 -21.10 3.05
N ALA A 324 6.93 -20.41 2.67
CA ALA A 324 6.42 -19.27 3.42
C ALA A 324 5.99 -19.66 4.85
N ALA A 325 5.28 -20.77 5.02
CA ALA A 325 4.84 -21.26 6.34
C ALA A 325 6.01 -21.82 7.17
N THR A 326 6.99 -22.48 6.55
CA THR A 326 8.17 -22.98 7.28
C THR A 326 9.15 -21.87 7.69
N THR A 327 9.15 -20.76 6.95
CA THR A 327 10.02 -19.59 7.24
C THR A 327 9.44 -18.69 8.34
N PHE A 328 8.11 -18.53 8.38
CA PHE A 328 7.42 -17.63 9.31
C PHE A 328 6.49 -18.41 10.27
N PRO A 329 6.89 -18.58 11.56
CA PRO A 329 6.13 -19.35 12.55
C PRO A 329 4.69 -18.87 12.75
N GLU A 330 4.41 -17.59 12.54
CA GLU A 330 3.10 -16.97 12.72
C GLU A 330 2.06 -17.58 11.78
N ILE A 331 2.45 -17.82 10.52
CA ILE A 331 1.58 -18.43 9.50
C ILE A 331 1.35 -19.89 9.84
N GLN A 332 2.41 -20.61 10.20
CA GLN A 332 2.32 -22.01 10.58
C GLN A 332 1.42 -22.21 11.80
N ARG A 333 1.52 -21.34 12.81
CA ARG A 333 0.66 -21.35 13.99
C ARG A 333 -0.81 -21.20 13.61
N LYS A 334 -1.15 -20.23 12.74
CA LYS A 334 -2.53 -20.01 12.28
C LYS A 334 -3.10 -21.22 11.54
N ILE A 335 -2.33 -21.82 10.63
CA ILE A 335 -2.76 -23.02 9.89
C ILE A 335 -3.01 -24.20 10.84
N ARG A 336 -2.11 -24.43 11.81
CA ARG A 336 -2.28 -25.50 12.81
C ARG A 336 -3.47 -25.28 13.74
N GLU A 337 -3.70 -24.04 14.15
CA GLU A 337 -4.86 -23.68 14.97
C GLU A 337 -6.17 -23.94 14.22
N PHE A 338 -6.28 -23.48 12.97
CA PHE A 338 -7.43 -23.77 12.11
C PHE A 338 -7.64 -25.29 11.91
N ARG A 339 -6.57 -26.02 11.62
CA ARG A 339 -6.59 -27.48 11.47
C ARG A 339 -7.14 -28.17 12.72
N ASN A 340 -6.70 -27.75 13.91
CA ASN A 340 -7.19 -28.30 15.17
C ASN A 340 -8.67 -27.98 15.41
N LEU A 341 -9.13 -26.77 15.05
CA LEU A 341 -10.54 -26.40 15.13
C LEU A 341 -11.41 -27.26 14.20
N CYS A 342 -10.96 -27.53 12.96
CA CYS A 342 -11.66 -28.44 12.05
C CYS A 342 -11.74 -29.87 12.61
N LYS A 343 -10.67 -30.37 13.24
CA LYS A 343 -10.68 -31.69 13.89
C LYS A 343 -11.67 -31.77 15.05
N GLN A 344 -11.70 -30.73 15.90
CA GLN A 344 -12.67 -30.64 17.00
C GLN A 344 -14.11 -30.59 16.48
N CYS A 345 -14.37 -29.81 15.42
CA CYS A 345 -15.69 -29.77 14.78
C CYS A 345 -16.10 -31.13 14.22
N ARG A 346 -15.17 -31.83 13.56
CA ARG A 346 -15.42 -33.18 13.03
C ARG A 346 -15.80 -34.15 14.13
N GLN A 347 -15.04 -34.16 15.24
CA GLN A 347 -15.32 -35.02 16.38
C GLN A 347 -16.69 -34.71 17.00
N MET A 348 -16.97 -33.43 17.27
CA MET A 348 -18.27 -32.98 17.82
C MET A 348 -19.44 -33.41 16.90
N PHE A 349 -19.29 -33.24 15.59
CA PHE A 349 -20.30 -33.65 14.62
C PHE A 349 -20.51 -35.17 14.61
N GLN A 350 -19.45 -35.97 14.72
CA GLN A 350 -19.55 -37.43 14.85
C GLN A 350 -20.24 -37.84 16.15
N GLU A 351 -19.92 -37.20 17.28
CA GLU A 351 -20.56 -37.45 18.57
C GLU A 351 -22.07 -37.13 18.55
N GLU A 352 -22.46 -36.01 17.92
CA GLU A 352 -23.87 -35.64 17.74
C GLU A 352 -24.62 -36.68 16.88
N LEU A 353 -24.03 -37.08 15.74
CA LEU A 353 -24.60 -38.15 14.91
C LEU A 353 -24.71 -39.47 15.69
N ALA A 354 -23.68 -39.85 16.44
CA ALA A 354 -23.65 -41.07 17.24
C ALA A 354 -24.76 -41.09 18.31
N SER A 355 -25.10 -39.93 18.87
CA SER A 355 -26.15 -39.80 19.87
C SER A 355 -27.58 -39.90 19.28
N SER A 356 -27.83 -39.31 18.11
CA SER A 356 -29.18 -39.26 17.52
C SER A 356 -29.53 -40.52 16.70
N LEU A 357 -28.57 -41.17 16.07
CA LEU A 357 -28.82 -42.35 15.21
C LEU A 357 -29.58 -43.48 15.95
N PRO A 358 -29.19 -43.91 17.16
CA PRO A 358 -29.91 -44.95 17.89
C PRO A 358 -31.33 -44.54 18.28
N ALA A 359 -31.54 -43.27 18.66
CA ALA A 359 -32.85 -42.73 19.03
C ALA A 359 -33.83 -42.71 17.86
N ILE A 360 -33.35 -42.38 16.65
CA ILE A 360 -34.14 -42.40 15.41
C ILE A 360 -34.50 -43.84 15.04
N HIS A 361 -33.50 -44.73 15.01
CA HIS A 361 -33.70 -46.15 14.71
C HIS A 361 -34.68 -46.82 15.70
N GLY A 362 -34.64 -46.43 16.98
CA GLY A 362 -35.52 -46.91 18.04
C GLY A 362 -36.90 -46.25 18.09
N GLY A 363 -37.18 -45.26 17.24
CA GLY A 363 -38.47 -44.59 17.16
C GLY A 363 -38.68 -43.43 18.15
N GLN A 364 -37.70 -43.14 19.00
CA GLN A 364 -37.75 -42.09 20.04
C GLN A 364 -37.65 -40.68 19.44
N GLU A 365 -36.91 -40.52 18.35
CA GLU A 365 -36.76 -39.26 17.61
C GLU A 365 -37.18 -39.39 16.14
N GLU A 366 -37.57 -38.28 15.52
CA GLU A 366 -37.83 -38.21 14.07
C GLU A 366 -36.56 -37.90 13.28
N GLU A 367 -36.54 -38.24 11.99
CA GLU A 367 -35.44 -37.89 11.07
C GLU A 367 -35.17 -36.37 11.02
N GLY A 368 -36.16 -35.55 11.41
CA GLY A 368 -36.00 -34.11 11.53
C GLY A 368 -34.88 -33.68 12.50
N ALA A 369 -34.49 -34.53 13.46
CA ALA A 369 -33.33 -34.27 14.33
C ALA A 369 -32.01 -34.23 13.52
N LEU A 370 -31.80 -35.19 12.61
CA LEU A 370 -30.64 -35.21 11.72
C LEU A 370 -30.64 -34.02 10.75
N VAL A 371 -31.81 -33.65 10.22
CA VAL A 371 -31.94 -32.45 9.37
C VAL A 371 -31.50 -31.20 10.12
N LYS A 372 -31.86 -31.07 11.41
CA LYS A 372 -31.42 -29.94 12.24
C LYS A 372 -29.90 -29.93 12.45
N ILE A 373 -29.28 -31.10 12.71
CA ILE A 373 -27.82 -31.22 12.86
C ILE A 373 -27.12 -30.77 11.57
N LEU A 374 -27.53 -31.31 10.41
CA LEU A 374 -26.95 -30.99 9.11
C LEU A 374 -27.14 -29.51 8.74
N THR A 375 -28.36 -28.98 8.93
CA THR A 375 -28.66 -27.56 8.66
C THR A 375 -27.86 -26.64 9.58
N SER A 376 -27.66 -27.02 10.85
CA SER A 376 -26.84 -26.26 11.80
C SER A 376 -25.39 -26.20 11.34
N MET A 377 -24.84 -27.30 10.81
CA MET A 377 -23.49 -27.34 10.23
C MET A 377 -23.40 -26.43 8.99
N GLU A 378 -24.34 -26.53 8.05
CA GLU A 378 -24.34 -25.69 6.83
C GLU A 378 -24.47 -24.19 7.12
N GLN A 379 -25.17 -23.81 8.19
CA GLN A 379 -25.32 -22.41 8.61
C GLN A 379 -24.20 -21.92 9.54
N SER A 380 -23.32 -22.83 9.97
CA SER A 380 -22.23 -22.51 10.89
C SER A 380 -21.05 -21.82 10.19
N PRO A 381 -20.13 -21.24 10.98
CA PRO A 381 -18.83 -20.82 10.46
C PRO A 381 -18.00 -21.96 9.85
N PHE A 382 -18.32 -23.22 10.14
CA PHE A 382 -17.68 -24.42 9.56
C PHE A 382 -18.31 -24.87 8.23
N SER A 383 -19.20 -24.08 7.64
CA SER A 383 -19.74 -24.36 6.30
C SER A 383 -18.63 -24.47 5.24
N THR A 384 -18.83 -25.36 4.26
CA THR A 384 -17.86 -25.63 3.19
C THR A 384 -17.35 -24.37 2.50
N ASN A 385 -18.24 -23.41 2.26
CA ASN A 385 -17.90 -22.16 1.60
C ASN A 385 -16.97 -21.29 2.46
N GLN A 386 -17.24 -21.16 3.76
CA GLN A 386 -16.42 -20.33 4.64
C GLN A 386 -15.04 -20.95 4.93
N LEU A 387 -14.99 -22.27 5.14
CA LEU A 387 -13.72 -22.98 5.32
C LEU A 387 -12.84 -22.87 4.06
N SER A 388 -13.44 -23.05 2.88
CA SER A 388 -12.73 -22.93 1.60
C SER A 388 -12.25 -21.51 1.34
N GLU A 389 -13.09 -20.50 1.59
CA GLU A 389 -12.74 -19.09 1.45
C GLU A 389 -11.54 -18.72 2.35
N PHE A 390 -11.53 -19.19 3.61
CA PHE A 390 -10.40 -18.97 4.51
C PHE A 390 -9.11 -19.60 3.97
N LEU A 391 -9.16 -20.88 3.56
CA LEU A 391 -7.99 -21.58 3.04
C LEU A 391 -7.46 -20.96 1.74
N GLU A 392 -8.34 -20.49 0.86
CA GLU A 392 -7.96 -19.78 -0.37
C GLU A 392 -7.26 -18.46 -0.04
N LYS A 393 -7.82 -17.65 0.86
CA LYS A 393 -7.19 -16.39 1.32
C LYS A 393 -5.82 -16.62 1.95
N LYS A 394 -5.66 -17.69 2.75
CA LYS A 394 -4.36 -18.06 3.32
C LYS A 394 -3.37 -18.57 2.28
N GLN A 395 -3.84 -19.27 1.26
CA GLN A 395 -3.00 -19.66 0.14
C GLN A 395 -2.51 -18.42 -0.64
N GLU A 396 -3.39 -17.44 -0.88
CA GLU A 396 -3.03 -16.17 -1.52
C GLU A 396 -1.97 -15.40 -0.70
N GLU A 397 -2.16 -15.26 0.61
CA GLU A 397 -1.19 -14.62 1.52
C GLU A 397 0.20 -15.27 1.40
N MET A 398 0.27 -16.60 1.45
CA MET A 398 1.52 -17.34 1.29
C MET A 398 2.14 -17.17 -0.10
N ASN A 399 1.33 -17.10 -1.15
CA ASN A 399 1.82 -16.86 -2.51
C ASN A 399 2.47 -15.47 -2.63
N PHE A 400 1.92 -14.44 -1.98
CA PHE A 400 2.56 -13.12 -1.93
C PHE A 400 3.90 -13.17 -1.22
N ILE A 401 3.96 -13.81 -0.06
CA ILE A 401 5.22 -13.94 0.70
C ILE A 401 6.25 -14.75 -0.09
N HIS A 402 5.83 -15.82 -0.77
CA HIS A 402 6.70 -16.59 -1.64
C HIS A 402 7.26 -15.71 -2.78
N SER A 403 6.44 -14.86 -3.39
CA SER A 403 6.89 -13.91 -4.41
C SER A 403 7.92 -12.91 -3.88
N TYR A 404 7.77 -12.46 -2.63
CA TYR A 404 8.72 -11.55 -1.99
C TYR A 404 10.04 -12.26 -1.68
N LEU A 405 9.98 -13.46 -1.11
CA LEU A 405 11.17 -14.26 -0.83
C LEU A 405 11.95 -14.65 -2.10
N ALA A 406 11.26 -14.84 -3.23
CA ALA A 406 11.89 -15.10 -4.52
C ALA A 406 12.71 -13.89 -5.02
N VAL A 407 12.23 -12.66 -4.79
CA VAL A 407 12.94 -11.42 -5.14
C VAL A 407 14.13 -11.13 -4.21
N LEU A 408 14.13 -11.74 -3.02
CA LEU A 408 15.11 -11.53 -1.95
C LEU A 408 16.09 -12.71 -1.79
N GLU A 409 16.32 -13.44 -2.88
CA GLU A 409 17.22 -14.59 -2.87
C GLU A 409 18.64 -14.20 -2.42
N GLY A 410 19.15 -14.91 -1.41
CA GLY A 410 20.46 -14.65 -0.81
C GLY A 410 20.47 -13.65 0.35
N VAL A 411 19.32 -13.08 0.74
CA VAL A 411 19.17 -12.30 1.97
C VAL A 411 18.87 -13.21 3.15
N ARG A 412 19.49 -12.95 4.31
CA ARG A 412 19.22 -13.72 5.53
C ARG A 412 17.79 -13.45 6.01
N VAL A 413 16.99 -14.51 6.17
CA VAL A 413 15.67 -14.42 6.78
C VAL A 413 15.77 -14.81 8.25
N VAL A 414 15.08 -14.06 9.09
CA VAL A 414 15.04 -14.21 10.54
C VAL A 414 13.61 -14.57 10.95
N SER A 415 13.48 -15.68 11.66
CA SER A 415 12.17 -16.28 11.98
C SER A 415 11.64 -15.88 13.36
N SER A 416 12.41 -15.14 14.17
CA SER A 416 12.01 -14.72 15.51
C SER A 416 12.53 -13.33 15.89
N GLN A 417 11.80 -12.64 16.75
CA GLN A 417 12.22 -11.33 17.27
C GLN A 417 13.55 -11.42 18.05
N SER A 418 13.81 -12.53 18.74
CA SER A 418 15.06 -12.75 19.46
C SER A 418 16.27 -12.86 18.54
N GLU A 419 16.14 -13.55 17.41
CA GLU A 419 17.18 -13.61 16.39
C GLU A 419 17.41 -12.24 15.72
N LEU A 420 16.35 -11.44 15.57
CA LEU A 420 16.45 -10.07 15.04
C LEU A 420 17.26 -9.20 16.00
N GLN A 421 16.93 -9.22 17.30
CA GLN A 421 17.67 -8.51 18.33
C GLN A 421 19.14 -8.95 18.38
N ALA A 422 19.41 -10.26 18.29
CA ALA A 422 20.78 -10.77 18.25
C ALA A 422 21.56 -10.30 17.00
N ALA A 423 20.89 -10.16 15.85
CA ALA A 423 21.49 -9.64 14.64
C ALA A 423 21.75 -8.12 14.71
N VAL A 424 20.84 -7.36 15.32
CA VAL A 424 20.93 -5.90 15.50
C VAL A 424 22.02 -5.51 16.51
N LEU A 425 22.15 -6.25 17.62
CA LEU A 425 23.15 -6.01 18.66
C LEU A 425 24.54 -6.56 18.30
N GLY A 426 24.71 -7.12 17.11
CA GLY A 426 25.97 -7.73 16.67
C GLY A 426 27.05 -6.67 16.42
N PRO A 427 28.27 -6.79 17.01
CA PRO A 427 29.31 -5.76 16.92
C PRO A 427 29.98 -5.64 15.53
N ARG A 428 29.56 -6.45 14.55
CA ARG A 428 30.19 -6.53 13.22
C ARG A 428 29.63 -5.53 12.22
N HIS A 429 28.43 -4.99 12.46
CA HIS A 429 27.72 -4.17 11.50
C HIS A 429 27.24 -2.89 12.17
N ARG A 430 27.61 -1.73 11.60
CA ARG A 430 27.16 -0.42 12.08
C ARG A 430 25.70 -0.17 11.75
N PHE A 431 25.27 -0.59 10.56
CA PHE A 431 23.90 -0.43 10.08
C PHE A 431 23.24 -1.79 9.86
N VAL A 432 22.01 -1.95 10.32
CA VAL A 432 21.18 -3.11 9.99
C VAL A 432 19.92 -2.60 9.29
N VAL A 433 19.71 -3.06 8.06
CA VAL A 433 18.54 -2.71 7.25
C VAL A 433 17.66 -3.95 7.13
N SER A 434 16.52 -3.92 7.81
CA SER A 434 15.59 -5.05 7.93
C SER A 434 14.35 -4.80 7.09
N LEU A 435 14.06 -5.65 6.12
CA LEU A 435 12.73 -5.70 5.52
C LEU A 435 11.80 -6.46 6.47
N THR A 436 10.86 -5.75 7.08
CA THR A 436 9.97 -6.27 8.11
C THR A 436 8.57 -6.47 7.54
N LEU A 437 8.06 -7.70 7.60
CA LEU A 437 6.66 -8.02 7.31
C LEU A 437 5.81 -7.75 8.56
N THR A 438 4.96 -6.73 8.48
CA THR A 438 4.32 -6.14 9.65
C THR A 438 2.95 -6.71 9.98
N SER A 439 2.25 -7.24 8.98
CA SER A 439 0.85 -7.66 9.12
C SER A 439 0.64 -9.16 9.38
N LEU A 440 1.71 -9.98 9.41
CA LEU A 440 1.58 -11.44 9.64
C LEU A 440 1.02 -11.79 11.02
N HIS A 441 1.28 -10.92 11.99
CA HIS A 441 0.89 -11.07 13.40
C HIS A 441 -0.57 -10.72 13.68
N THR A 442 -1.32 -10.17 12.71
CA THR A 442 -2.72 -9.77 12.88
C THR A 442 -3.55 -10.96 13.34
N GLU A 443 -4.33 -10.81 14.41
CA GLU A 443 -5.23 -11.88 14.88
C GLU A 443 -6.30 -12.19 13.82
N GLU A 444 -6.68 -13.48 13.72
CA GLU A 444 -7.70 -13.91 12.77
C GLU A 444 -9.09 -13.82 13.42
N PRO A 445 -9.94 -12.84 13.07
CA PRO A 445 -11.26 -12.69 13.69
C PRO A 445 -12.16 -13.92 13.45
N TYR A 446 -11.89 -14.67 12.37
CA TYR A 446 -12.59 -15.90 12.05
C TYR A 446 -12.37 -17.00 13.10
N PHE A 447 -11.20 -17.08 13.74
CA PHE A 447 -10.94 -18.08 14.79
C PHE A 447 -11.80 -17.83 16.03
N SER A 448 -12.08 -16.57 16.36
CA SER A 448 -13.00 -16.23 17.43
C SER A 448 -14.42 -16.72 17.14
N ALA A 449 -14.88 -16.60 15.89
CA ALA A 449 -16.19 -17.11 15.46
C ALA A 449 -16.25 -18.65 15.52
N LEU A 450 -15.21 -19.35 15.04
CA LEU A 450 -15.11 -20.81 15.10
C LEU A 450 -15.11 -21.32 16.55
N ASN A 451 -14.28 -20.74 17.41
CA ASN A 451 -14.20 -21.10 18.83
C ASN A 451 -15.52 -20.82 19.56
N LEU A 452 -16.15 -19.67 19.32
CA LEU A 452 -17.44 -19.33 19.94
C LEU A 452 -18.52 -20.33 19.55
N TRP A 453 -18.53 -20.78 18.29
CA TRP A 453 -19.50 -21.77 17.81
C TRP A 453 -19.24 -23.14 18.45
N LEU A 454 -17.99 -23.61 18.53
CA LEU A 454 -17.66 -24.89 19.17
C LEU A 454 -18.05 -24.93 20.66
N ARG A 455 -17.92 -23.81 21.39
CA ARG A 455 -18.24 -23.73 22.82
C ARG A 455 -19.73 -23.67 23.17
N ARG A 456 -20.62 -23.40 22.19
CA ARG A 456 -22.06 -23.29 22.48
C ARG A 456 -22.69 -24.68 22.70
N PRO A 457 -23.60 -24.83 23.70
CA PRO A 457 -24.40 -26.04 23.86
C PRO A 457 -25.28 -26.28 22.61
N PHE A 458 -25.40 -27.53 22.18
CA PHE A 458 -26.16 -27.91 20.97
C PHE A 458 -27.65 -27.48 20.99
N MET A 459 -28.27 -27.50 22.18
CA MET A 459 -29.66 -27.06 22.36
C MET A 459 -29.87 -25.55 22.06
N GLU A 460 -28.87 -24.70 22.31
CA GLU A 460 -28.90 -23.28 21.94
C GLU A 460 -28.61 -23.05 20.45
N LYS A 461 -27.95 -24.01 19.78
CA LYS A 461 -27.65 -23.96 18.34
C LYS A 461 -28.86 -24.31 17.47
N THR A 462 -29.89 -24.96 18.04
CA THR A 462 -31.05 -25.52 17.32
C THR A 462 -32.38 -24.81 17.61
N SER A 463 -32.46 -23.94 18.64
CA SER A 463 -33.63 -23.09 18.90
C SER A 463 -33.68 -21.93 17.89
N GLY A 464 -34.69 -21.93 17.02
CA GLY A 464 -34.80 -21.01 15.89
C GLY A 464 -34.84 -19.52 16.24
N VAL A 465 -34.29 -18.73 15.32
CA VAL A 465 -34.65 -17.34 14.97
C VAL A 465 -35.09 -16.47 16.15
N VAL A 466 -34.13 -15.97 16.95
CA VAL A 466 -34.29 -14.71 17.67
C VAL A 466 -33.66 -13.62 16.82
N SER A 467 -34.44 -12.56 16.59
CA SER A 467 -34.14 -11.38 15.77
C SER A 467 -33.00 -10.54 16.35
N GLY A 468 -31.79 -11.09 16.31
CA GLY A 468 -30.53 -10.45 16.65
C GLY A 468 -29.45 -11.11 15.81
N SER A 469 -28.96 -10.38 14.81
CA SER A 469 -27.83 -10.70 13.93
C SER A 469 -27.07 -12.00 14.25
N LEU A 470 -27.36 -13.07 13.49
CA LEU A 470 -26.47 -14.22 13.35
C LEU A 470 -25.04 -13.71 13.06
N PRO A 471 -23.98 -14.25 13.69
CA PRO A 471 -22.59 -13.97 13.30
C PRO A 471 -22.22 -14.71 12.00
N GLY A 472 -23.13 -14.75 11.02
CA GLY A 472 -22.94 -15.35 9.70
C GLY A 472 -22.35 -14.38 8.67
N LYS A 473 -22.20 -13.10 9.02
CA LYS A 473 -21.35 -12.17 8.27
C LYS A 473 -20.07 -11.98 9.07
N ASN A 474 -18.99 -12.61 8.59
CA ASN A 474 -17.63 -12.21 8.95
C ASN A 474 -17.58 -10.67 8.98
N PRO A 475 -17.04 -10.04 10.04
CA PRO A 475 -16.68 -8.63 9.93
C PRO A 475 -15.77 -8.54 8.71
N LYS A 476 -16.21 -7.83 7.67
CA LYS A 476 -15.45 -7.63 6.43
C LYS A 476 -14.28 -6.69 6.70
N SER A 477 -13.41 -7.01 7.67
CA SER A 477 -12.10 -6.40 7.74
C SER A 477 -11.31 -6.98 6.57
N LYS A 478 -11.10 -6.18 5.54
CA LYS A 478 -10.20 -6.55 4.43
C LYS A 478 -8.85 -6.91 5.02
N GLN A 479 -8.33 -8.09 4.70
CA GLN A 479 -6.99 -8.49 5.10
C GLN A 479 -5.97 -7.59 4.37
N TRP A 480 -4.77 -7.43 4.94
CA TRP A 480 -3.76 -6.50 4.43
C TRP A 480 -3.38 -6.77 2.97
N PHE A 481 -3.37 -8.04 2.56
CA PHE A 481 -3.06 -8.42 1.19
C PHE A 481 -4.24 -8.22 0.24
N GLU A 482 -5.50 -8.14 0.71
CA GLU A 482 -6.66 -7.87 -0.14
C GLU A 482 -6.75 -6.38 -0.54
N ASP A 483 -6.16 -5.49 0.27
CA ASP A 483 -6.08 -4.07 -0.04
C ASP A 483 -5.06 -3.81 -1.16
N LYS A 484 -5.55 -3.31 -2.30
CA LYS A 484 -4.72 -3.03 -3.48
C LYS A 484 -3.62 -2.00 -3.20
N GLU A 485 -3.88 -1.02 -2.35
CA GLU A 485 -2.93 0.06 -2.07
C GLU A 485 -1.83 -0.43 -1.12
N ILE A 486 -2.19 -1.17 -0.08
CA ILE A 486 -1.22 -1.82 0.83
C ILE A 486 -0.36 -2.81 0.05
N ARG A 487 -0.97 -3.64 -0.80
CA ARG A 487 -0.26 -4.60 -1.66
C ARG A 487 0.72 -3.91 -2.61
N ARG A 488 0.31 -2.83 -3.27
CA ARG A 488 1.15 -2.04 -4.20
C ARG A 488 2.33 -1.43 -3.46
N LYS A 489 2.11 -0.83 -2.28
CA LYS A 489 3.15 -0.26 -1.43
C LYS A 489 4.15 -1.34 -0.99
N ALA A 490 3.67 -2.47 -0.46
CA ALA A 490 4.53 -3.57 -0.03
C ALA A 490 5.40 -4.12 -1.18
N GLN A 491 4.83 -4.30 -2.38
CA GLN A 491 5.60 -4.70 -3.57
C GLN A 491 6.68 -3.68 -3.95
N GLN A 492 6.36 -2.38 -3.90
CA GLN A 492 7.31 -1.30 -4.18
C GLN A 492 8.44 -1.29 -3.15
N VAL A 493 8.13 -1.50 -1.87
CA VAL A 493 9.10 -1.58 -0.77
C VAL A 493 10.04 -2.78 -0.94
N VAL A 494 9.49 -3.98 -1.20
CA VAL A 494 10.28 -5.21 -1.44
C VAL A 494 11.23 -5.04 -2.62
N LYS A 495 10.74 -4.45 -3.73
CA LYS A 495 11.57 -4.18 -4.91
C LYS A 495 12.68 -3.17 -4.61
N SER A 496 12.35 -2.06 -3.96
CA SER A 496 13.31 -1.01 -3.59
C SER A 496 14.38 -1.55 -2.64
N PHE A 497 13.99 -2.39 -1.67
CA PHE A 497 14.91 -3.08 -0.78
C PHE A 497 15.84 -4.04 -1.55
N SER A 498 15.30 -4.89 -2.43
CA SER A 498 16.12 -5.81 -3.24
C SER A 498 17.15 -5.08 -4.11
N ASP A 499 16.73 -3.99 -4.77
CA ASP A 499 17.64 -3.14 -5.55
C ASP A 499 18.73 -2.52 -4.66
N PHE A 500 18.38 -2.06 -3.46
CA PHE A 500 19.32 -1.49 -2.49
C PHE A 500 20.31 -2.53 -1.94
N VAL A 501 19.85 -3.75 -1.65
CA VAL A 501 20.69 -4.88 -1.24
C VAL A 501 21.72 -5.21 -2.33
N ARG A 502 21.29 -5.25 -3.60
CA ARG A 502 22.17 -5.59 -4.73
C ARG A 502 23.32 -4.61 -4.88
N VAL A 503 23.07 -3.32 -4.70
CA VAL A 503 24.09 -2.26 -4.80
C VAL A 503 25.06 -2.30 -3.61
N ASN A 504 24.57 -2.60 -2.41
CA ASN A 504 25.34 -2.50 -1.18
C ASN A 504 25.88 -3.85 -0.67
N LYS A 505 25.77 -4.93 -1.45
CA LYS A 505 26.22 -6.29 -1.07
C LYS A 505 27.70 -6.37 -0.65
N SER A 506 28.54 -5.49 -1.20
CA SER A 506 29.97 -5.41 -0.88
C SER A 506 30.28 -4.60 0.38
N ASN A 507 29.30 -3.86 0.93
CA ASN A 507 29.48 -2.99 2.09
C ASN A 507 29.43 -3.81 3.39
N ARG A 508 30.60 -4.06 4.00
CA ARG A 508 30.71 -4.85 5.24
C ARG A 508 30.09 -4.17 6.46
N ALA A 509 29.88 -2.85 6.42
CA ALA A 509 29.28 -2.09 7.51
C ALA A 509 27.76 -2.27 7.61
N VAL A 510 27.11 -2.83 6.58
CA VAL A 510 25.65 -2.97 6.50
C VAL A 510 25.25 -4.44 6.49
N LEU A 511 24.29 -4.80 7.33
CA LEU A 511 23.64 -6.10 7.31
C LEU A 511 22.21 -5.97 6.75
N PHE A 512 21.89 -6.82 5.78
CA PHE A 512 20.55 -6.93 5.21
C PHE A 512 19.86 -8.20 5.70
N LEU A 513 18.64 -8.05 6.21
CA LEU A 513 17.84 -9.19 6.67
C LEU A 513 16.35 -8.98 6.40
N VAL A 514 15.60 -10.09 6.46
CA VAL A 514 14.13 -10.09 6.40
C VAL A 514 13.61 -10.60 7.74
N ALA A 515 12.65 -9.90 8.34
CA ALA A 515 12.05 -10.28 9.62
C ALA A 515 10.53 -10.12 9.59
N SER A 516 9.86 -10.57 10.64
CA SER A 516 8.46 -10.22 10.91
C SER A 516 8.35 -9.61 12.31
N VAL A 517 7.75 -8.42 12.39
CA VAL A 517 7.50 -7.70 13.65
C VAL A 517 6.15 -6.99 13.50
N PRO A 518 5.22 -7.11 14.46
CA PRO A 518 3.93 -6.45 14.37
C PRO A 518 4.07 -4.92 14.36
N ASP A 519 3.46 -4.26 13.38
CA ASP A 519 3.40 -2.80 13.30
C ASP A 519 2.08 -2.39 12.64
N LYS A 520 1.29 -1.59 13.35
CA LYS A 520 -0.02 -1.10 12.90
C LYS A 520 0.09 0.17 12.07
N ASP A 521 1.15 0.95 12.26
CA ASP A 521 1.35 2.22 11.58
C ASP A 521 1.82 2.02 10.14
N ASN A 522 2.55 0.92 9.88
CA ASN A 522 3.07 0.56 8.57
C ASN A 522 2.56 -0.81 8.09
N PRO A 523 1.32 -0.94 7.58
CA PRO A 523 0.75 -2.23 7.20
C PRO A 523 1.40 -2.86 5.95
N GLY A 524 1.48 -4.18 5.92
CA GLY A 524 2.05 -4.99 4.85
C GLY A 524 3.54 -5.27 5.06
N ALA A 525 4.38 -4.42 4.48
CA ALA A 525 5.84 -4.53 4.56
C ALA A 525 6.48 -3.15 4.66
N SER A 526 7.47 -3.01 5.53
CA SER A 526 8.25 -1.78 5.71
C SER A 526 9.73 -2.10 5.90
N ILE A 527 10.60 -1.10 5.71
CA ILE A 527 12.05 -1.26 5.92
C ILE A 527 12.44 -0.53 7.19
N TYR A 528 13.00 -1.27 8.14
CA TYR A 528 13.49 -0.75 9.40
C TYR A 528 15.00 -0.51 9.30
N LEU A 529 15.46 0.63 9.78
CA LEU A 529 16.86 1.00 9.82
C LEU A 529 17.33 1.07 11.28
N TYR A 530 18.34 0.28 11.60
CA TYR A 530 19.04 0.34 12.87
C TYR A 530 20.45 0.89 12.67
N GLU A 531 20.90 1.74 13.60
CA GLU A 531 22.27 2.28 13.67
C GLU A 531 22.84 1.96 15.05
N ASP A 532 23.99 1.28 15.10
CA ASP A 532 24.69 0.92 16.33
C ASP A 532 23.81 0.21 17.38
N GLY A 533 22.85 -0.60 16.91
CA GLY A 533 21.93 -1.38 17.73
C GLY A 533 20.60 -0.69 18.05
N GLU A 534 20.48 0.61 17.77
CA GLU A 534 19.28 1.42 18.04
C GLU A 534 18.40 1.56 16.80
N LEU A 535 17.08 1.56 16.99
CA LEU A 535 16.12 1.74 15.90
C LEU A 535 16.03 3.22 15.51
N VAL A 536 16.48 3.56 14.30
CA VAL A 536 16.50 4.94 13.79
C VAL A 536 15.22 5.28 13.01
N SER A 537 14.69 4.32 12.25
CA SER A 537 13.49 4.52 11.45
C SER A 537 12.73 3.21 11.21
N THR A 538 11.41 3.26 11.29
CA THR A 538 10.47 2.16 10.99
C THR A 538 9.93 2.21 9.55
N ASN A 539 10.20 3.29 8.81
CA ASN A 539 9.80 3.46 7.41
C ASN A 539 10.95 4.11 6.63
N PHE A 540 12.10 3.44 6.60
CA PHE A 540 13.22 3.85 5.79
C PHE A 540 12.88 3.62 4.30
N GLU A 541 12.96 4.66 3.49
CA GLU A 541 12.66 4.59 2.06
C GLU A 541 13.96 4.70 1.24
N PRO A 542 14.55 3.57 0.79
CA PRO A 542 15.73 3.62 -0.05
C PRO A 542 15.45 4.44 -1.33
N PRO A 543 16.37 5.35 -1.73
CA PRO A 543 16.16 6.15 -2.93
C PRO A 543 16.03 5.25 -4.16
N ALA A 544 15.01 5.52 -4.96
CA ALA A 544 14.85 4.86 -6.25
C ALA A 544 16.01 5.21 -7.19
N LYS A 545 16.12 4.46 -8.30
CA LYS A 545 17.07 4.76 -9.37
C LYS A 545 16.84 6.22 -9.86
N PRO A 546 17.84 7.12 -9.76
CA PRO A 546 17.70 8.49 -10.23
C PRO A 546 17.57 8.57 -11.76
N LEU A 547 16.93 9.65 -12.25
CA LEU A 547 16.85 9.93 -13.69
C LEU A 547 18.24 10.29 -14.25
N PRO A 548 18.54 10.03 -15.54
CA PRO A 548 19.82 10.42 -16.13
C PRO A 548 20.11 11.94 -15.98
N PRO A 549 21.38 12.32 -15.80
CA PRO A 549 21.74 13.72 -15.53
C PRO A 549 21.53 14.58 -16.77
N LEU A 550 21.01 15.80 -16.58
CA LEU A 550 20.78 16.77 -17.66
C LEU A 550 22.02 17.64 -17.87
N ILE A 551 22.37 17.89 -19.12
CA ILE A 551 23.53 18.72 -19.47
C ILE A 551 23.05 20.17 -19.60
N ALA A 552 23.46 21.02 -18.66
CA ALA A 552 23.04 22.43 -18.61
C ALA A 552 23.99 23.35 -19.39
N GLY A 553 25.27 22.98 -19.49
CA GLY A 553 26.28 23.78 -20.18
C GLY A 553 27.57 23.00 -20.44
N ILE A 554 28.24 23.32 -21.54
CA ILE A 554 29.45 22.62 -21.99
C ILE A 554 30.55 23.67 -22.21
N SER A 555 31.70 23.43 -21.60
CA SER A 555 32.94 24.17 -21.84
C SER A 555 34.00 23.22 -22.42
N HIS A 556 35.18 23.76 -22.68
CA HIS A 556 36.37 23.00 -23.07
C HIS A 556 36.95 22.17 -21.92
N ASP A 557 36.81 22.64 -20.67
CA ASP A 557 37.43 22.06 -19.46
C ASP A 557 36.42 21.53 -18.43
N ARG A 558 35.13 21.78 -18.64
CA ARG A 558 34.06 21.45 -17.70
C ARG A 558 32.72 21.19 -18.37
N VAL A 559 31.90 20.34 -17.76
CA VAL A 559 30.49 20.12 -18.14
C VAL A 559 29.62 20.39 -16.92
N GLN A 560 28.62 21.26 -17.05
CA GLN A 560 27.62 21.51 -16.01
C GLN A 560 26.51 20.47 -16.10
N LEU A 561 26.29 19.76 -15.00
CA LEU A 561 25.25 18.75 -14.87
C LEU A 561 24.17 19.22 -13.89
N THR A 562 22.92 18.98 -14.25
CA THR A 562 21.76 19.12 -13.38
C THR A 562 21.22 17.74 -13.04
N LEU A 563 21.31 17.38 -11.76
CA LEU A 563 20.78 16.15 -11.16
C LEU A 563 19.37 16.42 -10.67
N LYS A 564 18.47 15.48 -10.94
CA LYS A 564 17.14 15.50 -10.36
C LYS A 564 17.10 14.50 -9.20
N PRO A 565 16.55 14.86 -8.03
CA PRO A 565 16.40 13.91 -6.94
C PRO A 565 15.58 12.70 -7.40
N ALA A 566 15.84 11.55 -6.77
CA ALA A 566 15.08 10.34 -7.06
C ALA A 566 13.58 10.57 -6.73
N PRO A 567 12.65 10.07 -7.56
CA PRO A 567 11.21 10.28 -7.34
C PRO A 567 10.66 9.63 -6.06
N PHE A 568 11.45 8.79 -5.40
CA PHE A 568 11.13 8.14 -4.14
C PHE A 568 12.38 8.12 -3.25
N GLY A 569 12.23 8.34 -1.93
CA GLY A 569 13.32 8.35 -0.97
C GLY A 569 14.18 9.62 -0.95
N GLU A 570 13.66 10.78 -1.37
CA GLU A 570 14.40 12.06 -1.38
C GLU A 570 14.84 12.50 0.04
N SER A 571 14.00 12.25 1.04
CA SER A 571 14.22 12.67 2.43
C SER A 571 15.49 12.09 3.05
N VAL A 572 15.92 10.90 2.59
CA VAL A 572 17.10 10.19 3.10
C VAL A 572 18.39 10.46 2.31
N ILE A 573 18.31 11.23 1.22
CA ILE A 573 19.48 11.59 0.41
C ILE A 573 20.33 12.63 1.16
N MET A 574 21.61 12.33 1.35
CA MET A 574 22.60 13.21 1.97
C MET A 574 23.47 13.93 0.93
N GLY A 575 23.58 13.36 -0.28
CA GLY A 575 24.38 13.90 -1.37
C GLY A 575 24.38 12.98 -2.58
N TYR A 576 25.28 13.23 -3.52
CA TYR A 576 25.36 12.49 -4.78
C TYR A 576 26.80 12.06 -5.06
N LYS A 577 26.97 10.87 -5.63
CA LYS A 577 28.24 10.38 -6.17
C LYS A 577 28.09 10.31 -7.68
N VAL A 578 28.89 11.10 -8.40
CA VAL A 578 28.82 11.24 -9.85
C VAL A 578 29.98 10.50 -10.47
N GLU A 579 29.67 9.66 -11.44
CA GLU A 579 30.63 8.87 -12.19
C GLU A 579 30.68 9.36 -13.63
N TYR A 580 31.87 9.56 -14.17
CA TYR A 580 32.08 10.02 -15.54
C TYR A 580 33.22 9.27 -16.20
N ARG A 581 33.13 9.05 -17.51
CA ARG A 581 34.16 8.34 -18.28
C ARG A 581 34.46 9.05 -19.58
N ASP A 582 35.73 8.97 -20.01
CA ASP A 582 36.10 9.22 -21.39
C ASP A 582 35.62 8.05 -22.25
N PHE A 583 34.80 8.35 -23.25
CA PHE A 583 34.24 7.35 -24.17
C PHE A 583 35.33 6.60 -24.95
N GLY A 584 36.50 7.21 -25.17
CA GLY A 584 37.60 6.64 -25.96
C GLY A 584 38.60 5.76 -25.20
N LEU A 585 38.78 5.97 -23.88
CA LEU A 585 39.85 5.33 -23.09
C LEU A 585 39.33 4.26 -22.10
N GLY A 586 38.05 4.31 -21.72
CA GLY A 586 37.43 3.36 -20.79
C GLY A 586 37.81 3.58 -19.31
N GLY A 587 36.88 3.24 -18.41
CA GLY A 587 37.03 3.40 -16.95
C GLY A 587 36.21 4.58 -16.38
N TRP A 588 35.48 4.32 -15.30
CA TRP A 588 34.67 5.35 -14.62
C TRP A 588 35.51 6.06 -13.55
N MET A 589 35.62 7.39 -13.69
CA MET A 589 36.10 8.29 -12.65
C MET A 589 34.94 8.69 -11.73
N THR A 590 35.23 9.03 -10.48
CA THR A 590 34.20 9.37 -9.48
C THR A 590 34.45 10.75 -8.88
N ARG A 591 33.37 11.51 -8.65
CA ARG A 591 33.36 12.73 -7.86
C ARG A 591 32.20 12.69 -6.86
N ASN A 592 32.49 12.91 -5.58
CA ASN A 592 31.48 12.96 -4.52
C ASN A 592 31.01 14.40 -4.29
N ILE A 593 29.71 14.56 -4.10
CA ILE A 593 29.01 15.83 -3.85
C ILE A 593 28.32 15.69 -2.51
N ASN A 594 28.91 16.28 -1.47
CA ASN A 594 28.38 16.26 -0.11
C ASN A 594 27.35 17.38 0.10
N SER A 595 26.41 17.52 -0.84
CA SER A 595 25.39 18.56 -0.85
C SER A 595 24.17 18.09 -1.64
N LYS A 596 22.99 18.64 -1.29
CA LYS A 596 21.74 18.44 -2.04
C LYS A 596 21.64 19.33 -3.29
N GLN A 597 22.70 20.05 -3.62
CA GLN A 597 22.72 20.94 -4.79
C GLN A 597 22.43 20.16 -6.08
N GLU A 598 21.45 20.64 -6.84
CA GLU A 598 20.98 19.99 -8.06
C GLU A 598 21.92 20.23 -9.25
N THR A 599 22.51 21.43 -9.36
CA THR A 599 23.41 21.78 -10.48
C THR A 599 24.84 21.96 -10.02
N PHE A 600 25.77 21.25 -10.66
CA PHE A 600 27.20 21.34 -10.32
C PHE A 600 28.10 21.11 -11.56
N PRO A 601 29.29 21.73 -11.61
CA PRO A 601 30.24 21.53 -12.71
C PRO A 601 31.18 20.35 -12.46
N VAL A 602 31.32 19.48 -13.47
CA VAL A 602 32.43 18.52 -13.55
C VAL A 602 33.59 19.17 -14.30
N SER A 603 34.50 19.80 -13.56
CA SER A 603 35.73 20.43 -14.07
C SER A 603 36.91 19.46 -14.25
N GLN A 604 37.99 19.92 -14.90
CA GLN A 604 39.22 19.18 -15.24
C GLN A 604 39.02 18.13 -16.34
N LEU A 605 38.12 18.41 -17.27
CA LEU A 605 37.92 17.61 -18.47
C LEU A 605 38.87 18.05 -19.58
N TYR A 606 39.24 17.13 -20.46
CA TYR A 606 40.02 17.45 -21.65
C TYR A 606 39.16 18.08 -22.75
N ALA A 607 39.71 19.08 -23.44
CA ALA A 607 39.08 19.71 -24.60
C ALA A 607 39.00 18.75 -25.79
N ASN A 608 37.94 18.88 -26.61
CA ASN A 608 37.66 18.03 -27.76
C ASN A 608 37.40 16.53 -27.44
N THR A 609 37.09 16.19 -26.19
CA THR A 609 36.93 14.79 -25.73
C THR A 609 35.45 14.45 -25.47
N ARG A 610 35.06 13.21 -25.76
CA ARG A 610 33.69 12.71 -25.55
C ARG A 610 33.56 12.09 -24.17
N TYR A 611 32.66 12.62 -23.35
CA TYR A 611 32.36 12.13 -22.01
C TYR A 611 30.94 11.60 -21.90
N GLN A 612 30.76 10.71 -20.94
CA GLN A 612 29.46 10.19 -20.55
C GLN A 612 29.36 10.17 -19.01
N PHE A 613 28.19 10.51 -18.48
CA PHE A 613 27.98 10.76 -17.06
C PHE A 613 26.86 9.87 -16.51
N ARG A 614 26.98 9.48 -15.24
CA ARG A 614 25.90 8.86 -14.44
C ARG A 614 26.08 9.23 -12.98
N TYR A 615 25.08 9.04 -12.13
CA TYR A 615 25.22 9.33 -10.71
C TYR A 615 24.39 8.41 -9.83
N THR A 616 24.78 8.33 -8.56
CA THR A 616 24.13 7.56 -7.49
C THR A 616 23.80 8.50 -6.34
N ALA A 617 22.63 8.35 -5.72
CA ALA A 617 22.32 9.04 -4.48
C ALA A 617 23.04 8.38 -3.30
N VAL A 618 23.54 9.21 -2.38
CA VAL A 618 24.25 8.79 -1.17
C VAL A 618 23.30 8.92 0.02
N THR A 619 23.12 7.83 0.77
CA THR A 619 22.33 7.79 2.01
C THR A 619 23.23 7.43 3.20
N LYS A 620 22.70 7.53 4.43
CA LYS A 620 23.40 7.08 5.65
C LYS A 620 23.90 5.62 5.57
N PRO A 621 23.05 4.61 5.29
CA PRO A 621 23.49 3.22 5.25
C PRO A 621 24.25 2.86 3.96
N GLY A 622 24.00 3.52 2.83
CA GLY A 622 24.61 3.10 1.56
C GLY A 622 24.22 3.92 0.33
N LEU A 623 24.50 3.37 -0.85
CA LEU A 623 24.27 4.01 -2.15
C LEU A 623 22.98 3.52 -2.80
N SER A 624 22.31 4.38 -3.57
CA SER A 624 21.23 3.97 -4.47
C SER A 624 21.78 3.27 -5.72
N ALA A 625 20.88 2.69 -6.53
CA ALA A 625 21.21 2.29 -7.89
C ALA A 625 21.71 3.49 -8.71
N SER A 626 22.67 3.27 -9.61
CA SER A 626 23.17 4.29 -10.54
C SER A 626 22.08 4.68 -11.53
N SER A 627 22.01 5.98 -11.86
CA SER A 627 21.18 6.50 -12.94
C SER A 627 21.51 5.82 -14.26
N GLU A 628 20.60 5.94 -15.23
CA GLU A 628 20.99 5.69 -16.62
C GLU A 628 22.11 6.65 -17.02
N GLU A 629 22.90 6.22 -18.00
CA GLU A 629 23.97 7.02 -18.56
C GLU A 629 23.38 8.22 -19.33
N SER A 630 24.06 9.36 -19.26
CA SER A 630 23.72 10.54 -20.06
C SER A 630 23.98 10.28 -21.55
N ASP A 631 23.43 11.16 -22.37
CA ASP A 631 23.90 11.30 -23.75
C ASP A 631 25.41 11.61 -23.77
N VAL A 632 26.10 11.10 -24.79
CA VAL A 632 27.53 11.35 -24.97
C VAL A 632 27.72 12.80 -25.39
N VAL A 633 28.48 13.53 -24.58
CA VAL A 633 28.75 14.96 -24.82
C VAL A 633 30.22 15.18 -25.14
N LYS A 634 30.47 16.00 -26.16
CA LYS A 634 31.82 16.40 -26.54
C LYS A 634 32.13 17.76 -25.95
N THR A 635 33.21 17.88 -25.20
CA THR A 635 33.70 19.19 -24.71
C THR A 635 34.10 20.07 -25.88
N LEU A 636 34.06 21.39 -25.67
CA LEU A 636 34.41 22.34 -26.72
C LEU A 636 35.86 22.15 -27.19
N PRO A 637 36.15 22.43 -28.47
CA PRO A 637 37.42 22.10 -29.09
C PRO A 637 38.57 22.99 -28.59
N THR A 638 38.29 24.23 -28.17
CA THR A 638 39.28 25.17 -27.64
C THR A 638 38.69 25.98 -26.48
N SER A 639 39.56 26.57 -25.66
CA SER A 639 39.17 27.63 -24.73
C SER A 639 38.62 28.85 -25.50
N PRO A 640 37.86 29.75 -24.85
CA PRO A 640 37.50 31.01 -25.48
C PRO A 640 38.78 31.82 -25.84
N PRO A 641 38.74 32.63 -26.92
CA PRO A 641 39.75 33.66 -27.17
C PRO A 641 39.79 34.69 -26.04
N GLY A 642 40.91 35.40 -25.90
CA GLY A 642 41.04 36.50 -24.93
C GLY A 642 40.04 37.62 -25.22
N THR A 643 39.73 38.42 -24.21
CA THR A 643 38.80 39.56 -24.33
C THR A 643 39.29 40.51 -25.43
N PRO A 644 38.43 40.87 -26.42
CA PRO A 644 38.84 41.77 -27.48
C PRO A 644 39.14 43.15 -26.92
N ALA A 645 40.16 43.80 -27.46
CA ALA A 645 40.59 45.16 -27.17
C ALA A 645 40.55 45.99 -28.46
N ALA A 646 40.11 47.24 -28.36
CA ALA A 646 40.08 48.14 -29.51
C ALA A 646 41.45 48.75 -29.78
N ALA A 647 41.98 48.49 -30.97
CA ALA A 647 43.23 49.04 -31.46
C ALA A 647 43.04 50.47 -32.00
N THR A 648 41.95 50.73 -32.71
CA THR A 648 41.56 52.07 -33.17
C THR A 648 40.04 52.25 -33.17
N VAL A 649 39.58 53.46 -32.87
CA VAL A 649 38.15 53.82 -32.82
C VAL A 649 37.93 55.06 -33.68
N GLU A 650 37.11 54.94 -34.72
CA GLU A 650 36.74 56.03 -35.63
C GLU A 650 35.26 56.39 -35.45
N SER A 651 34.78 57.40 -36.19
CA SER A 651 33.37 57.79 -36.17
C SER A 651 32.44 56.76 -36.83
N THR A 652 32.95 55.93 -37.74
CA THR A 652 32.15 54.91 -38.46
C THR A 652 32.79 53.52 -38.54
N ALA A 653 33.93 53.30 -37.86
CA ALA A 653 34.64 52.03 -37.86
C ALA A 653 35.39 51.77 -36.55
N ILE A 654 35.57 50.50 -36.20
CA ILE A 654 36.36 50.07 -35.02
C ILE A 654 37.29 48.93 -35.45
N THR A 655 38.57 49.02 -35.08
CA THR A 655 39.53 47.91 -35.24
C THR A 655 39.73 47.20 -33.92
N LEU A 656 39.53 45.88 -33.90
CA LEU A 656 39.61 45.03 -32.71
C LEU A 656 40.80 44.08 -32.81
N SER A 657 41.43 43.80 -31.68
CA SER A 657 42.52 42.83 -31.49
C SER A 657 42.23 41.93 -30.29
N TRP A 658 42.66 40.67 -30.30
CA TRP A 658 42.43 39.73 -29.18
C TRP A 658 43.56 38.70 -29.06
N GLU A 659 43.57 37.92 -27.99
CA GLU A 659 44.52 36.82 -27.81
C GLU A 659 43.96 35.48 -28.31
N ALA A 660 44.82 34.63 -28.86
CA ALA A 660 44.43 33.29 -29.32
C ALA A 660 44.05 32.37 -28.13
N PRO A 661 43.19 31.35 -28.34
CA PRO A 661 42.81 30.39 -27.31
C PRO A 661 44.01 29.74 -26.61
N ALA A 662 44.07 29.84 -25.28
CA ALA A 662 45.13 29.26 -24.45
C ALA A 662 45.17 27.72 -24.47
N VAL A 663 44.00 27.05 -24.59
CA VAL A 663 43.90 25.60 -24.65
C VAL A 663 43.28 25.17 -25.97
N ILE A 664 44.01 24.33 -26.72
CA ILE A 664 43.54 23.72 -27.97
C ILE A 664 43.50 22.21 -27.77
N GLY A 665 42.33 21.61 -28.01
CA GLY A 665 42.13 20.16 -27.88
C GLY A 665 42.99 19.36 -28.86
N GLN A 666 43.21 18.09 -28.56
CA GLN A 666 44.04 17.24 -29.42
C GLN A 666 43.45 17.16 -30.83
N ARG A 667 44.31 17.30 -31.85
CA ARG A 667 43.96 17.28 -33.29
C ARG A 667 42.99 18.40 -33.72
N VAL A 668 42.97 19.52 -33.00
CA VAL A 668 42.23 20.73 -33.36
C VAL A 668 43.21 21.81 -33.80
N SER A 669 42.89 22.53 -34.88
CA SER A 669 43.55 23.76 -35.30
C SER A 669 42.52 24.86 -35.57
N VAL A 670 42.86 26.10 -35.23
CA VAL A 670 42.00 27.27 -35.47
C VAL A 670 42.22 27.77 -36.90
N LYS A 671 41.14 27.86 -37.68
CA LYS A 671 41.14 28.28 -39.09
C LYS A 671 40.92 29.79 -39.24
N GLU A 672 39.94 30.34 -38.52
CA GLU A 672 39.55 31.75 -38.57
C GLU A 672 38.87 32.17 -37.26
N TYR A 673 38.59 33.46 -37.09
CA TYR A 673 37.82 33.99 -35.96
C TYR A 673 36.51 34.59 -36.46
N ARG A 674 35.47 34.45 -35.64
CA ARG A 674 34.15 35.04 -35.85
C ARG A 674 33.94 36.13 -34.81
N VAL A 675 33.87 37.38 -35.27
CA VAL A 675 33.56 38.56 -34.48
C VAL A 675 32.06 38.83 -34.58
N GLN A 676 31.40 39.01 -33.45
CA GLN A 676 29.98 39.33 -33.37
C GLN A 676 29.79 40.67 -32.67
N TYR A 677 29.03 41.59 -33.25
CA TYR A 677 28.78 42.91 -32.68
C TYR A 677 27.30 43.31 -32.77
N ARG A 678 26.83 44.16 -31.84
CA ARG A 678 25.45 44.71 -31.83
C ARG A 678 25.36 46.09 -31.19
N GLU A 679 24.35 46.88 -31.56
CA GLU A 679 24.04 48.19 -30.96
C GLU A 679 23.38 48.03 -29.57
N GLU A 680 23.76 48.86 -28.61
CA GLU A 680 23.26 48.79 -27.23
C GLU A 680 22.08 49.75 -26.97
N VAL A 681 22.00 50.88 -27.67
CA VAL A 681 20.96 51.92 -27.46
C VAL A 681 20.46 52.55 -28.78
N GLY A 682 19.32 52.11 -29.33
CA GLY A 682 18.55 52.91 -30.30
C GLY A 682 18.03 52.21 -31.57
N GLY A 683 16.79 51.73 -31.52
CA GLY A 683 15.95 51.38 -32.68
C GLY A 683 14.52 51.09 -32.21
N GLU A 684 13.51 51.68 -32.86
CA GLU A 684 12.09 51.66 -32.46
C GLU A 684 11.40 50.29 -32.56
N ASN A 685 12.14 49.20 -32.81
CA ASN A 685 11.57 47.88 -33.09
C ASN A 685 12.21 46.75 -32.24
N PRO A 686 11.47 46.07 -31.34
CA PRO A 686 12.01 45.06 -30.42
C PRO A 686 12.57 43.79 -31.09
N ALA A 687 12.12 43.46 -32.31
CA ALA A 687 12.47 42.21 -32.98
C ALA A 687 13.86 42.22 -33.68
N GLU A 688 14.42 43.39 -33.99
CA GLU A 688 15.77 43.54 -34.56
C GLU A 688 16.86 43.76 -33.48
N LYS A 689 16.44 44.02 -32.24
CA LYS A 689 17.31 44.43 -31.10
C LYS A 689 18.24 43.33 -30.56
N ASP A 690 17.93 42.05 -30.80
CA ASP A 690 18.72 40.90 -30.31
C ASP A 690 19.58 40.22 -31.37
N LYS A 691 19.62 40.76 -32.60
CA LYS A 691 20.37 40.15 -33.69
C LYS A 691 21.83 40.64 -33.71
N TRP A 692 22.75 39.76 -33.32
CA TRP A 692 24.18 39.99 -33.48
C TRP A 692 24.56 39.99 -34.96
N LEU A 693 25.22 41.06 -35.41
CA LEU A 693 25.88 41.11 -36.72
C LEU A 693 27.18 40.32 -36.63
N GLU A 694 27.50 39.52 -37.65
CA GLU A 694 28.70 38.70 -37.67
C GLU A 694 29.66 39.10 -38.79
N GLN A 695 30.95 39.12 -38.45
CA GLN A 695 32.06 39.32 -39.38
C GLN A 695 33.10 38.22 -39.16
N ARG A 696 33.55 37.59 -40.24
CA ARG A 696 34.60 36.55 -40.21
C ARG A 696 35.92 37.13 -40.69
N THR A 697 37.01 36.74 -40.04
CA THR A 697 38.36 37.19 -40.44
C THR A 697 38.87 36.50 -41.71
N GLY A 698 38.28 35.37 -42.12
CA GLY A 698 38.64 34.62 -43.33
C GLY A 698 39.99 33.88 -43.27
N GLN A 699 40.87 34.28 -42.35
CA GLN A 699 42.17 33.69 -42.04
C GLN A 699 42.43 33.76 -40.53
N LYS A 700 43.43 33.02 -40.04
CA LYS A 700 43.87 33.06 -38.65
C LYS A 700 44.66 34.34 -38.37
N VAL A 701 43.92 35.44 -38.19
CA VAL A 701 44.44 36.77 -37.85
C VAL A 701 43.65 37.27 -36.65
N GLU A 702 44.35 37.62 -35.57
CA GLU A 702 43.79 38.10 -34.30
C GLU A 702 43.49 39.60 -34.33
N LEU A 703 43.11 40.12 -35.51
CA LEU A 703 42.79 41.52 -35.78
C LEU A 703 41.64 41.59 -36.79
N CYS A 704 40.63 42.41 -36.53
CA CYS A 704 39.53 42.65 -37.46
C CYS A 704 39.06 44.11 -37.43
N LYS A 705 38.87 44.70 -38.61
CA LYS A 705 38.26 46.02 -38.77
C LYS A 705 36.78 45.86 -39.09
N THR A 706 35.91 46.45 -38.27
CA THR A 706 34.46 46.48 -38.48
C THR A 706 34.05 47.87 -38.94
N ASP A 707 33.64 47.98 -40.20
CA ASP A 707 33.26 49.23 -40.87
C ASP A 707 31.72 49.37 -40.96
N GLY A 708 31.23 50.61 -41.16
CA GLY A 708 29.79 50.89 -41.37
C GLY A 708 28.98 51.07 -40.08
N LEU A 709 29.66 51.40 -38.98
CA LEU A 709 29.06 51.66 -37.67
C LEU A 709 28.49 53.08 -37.60
N LYS A 710 27.45 53.29 -36.79
CA LYS A 710 26.85 54.62 -36.57
C LYS A 710 27.77 55.46 -35.67
N PRO A 711 27.97 56.76 -35.95
CA PRO A 711 28.70 57.66 -35.06
C PRO A 711 28.01 57.85 -33.71
N GLN A 712 28.82 58.03 -32.65
CA GLN A 712 28.35 58.26 -31.28
C GLN A 712 27.39 57.17 -30.76
N MET A 713 27.65 55.91 -31.14
CA MET A 713 26.80 54.76 -30.81
C MET A 713 27.59 53.71 -30.02
N LEU A 714 26.96 53.16 -28.99
CA LEU A 714 27.54 52.12 -28.14
C LEU A 714 27.30 50.74 -28.77
N TYR A 715 28.38 50.01 -29.02
CA TYR A 715 28.37 48.65 -29.55
C TYR A 715 28.92 47.67 -28.52
N ARG A 716 28.34 46.47 -28.49
CA ARG A 716 28.83 45.34 -27.72
C ARG A 716 29.40 44.30 -28.67
N VAL A 717 30.62 43.83 -28.41
CA VAL A 717 31.39 42.96 -29.32
C VAL A 717 31.96 41.75 -28.59
N ARG A 718 31.94 40.59 -29.23
CA ARG A 718 32.56 39.34 -28.72
C ARG A 718 33.18 38.53 -29.85
N VAL A 719 34.17 37.69 -29.53
CA VAL A 719 34.93 36.91 -30.51
C VAL A 719 34.89 35.43 -30.19
N SER A 720 34.73 34.60 -31.21
CA SER A 720 34.79 33.13 -31.10
C SER A 720 35.79 32.56 -32.12
N ALA A 721 36.52 31.52 -31.73
CA ALA A 721 37.42 30.82 -32.64
C ALA A 721 36.64 29.79 -33.47
N VAL A 722 36.96 29.69 -34.75
CA VAL A 722 36.41 28.69 -35.67
C VAL A 722 37.52 27.69 -36.00
N CYS A 723 37.29 26.43 -35.67
CA CYS A 723 38.24 25.34 -35.92
C CYS A 723 38.15 24.84 -37.38
N GLU A 724 39.15 24.11 -37.85
CA GLU A 724 39.18 23.55 -39.22
C GLU A 724 38.03 22.59 -39.53
N ASP A 725 37.53 21.87 -38.53
CA ASP A 725 36.36 21.00 -38.62
C ASP A 725 35.02 21.76 -38.61
N GLY A 726 35.08 23.10 -38.56
CA GLY A 726 33.92 23.99 -38.49
C GLY A 726 33.34 24.18 -37.09
N ALA A 727 33.90 23.54 -36.06
CA ALA A 727 33.44 23.69 -34.68
C ALA A 727 33.82 25.07 -34.12
N LEU A 728 32.92 25.65 -33.31
CA LEU A 728 33.13 26.94 -32.67
C LEU A 728 33.58 26.78 -31.22
N SER A 729 34.45 27.66 -30.76
CA SER A 729 34.73 27.83 -29.33
C SER A 729 33.57 28.54 -28.62
N ALA A 730 33.63 28.56 -27.28
CA ALA A 730 32.85 29.54 -26.52
C ALA A 730 33.27 30.98 -26.94
N PRO A 731 32.34 31.96 -26.92
CA PRO A 731 32.70 33.35 -27.16
C PRO A 731 33.59 33.89 -26.03
N SER A 732 34.41 34.88 -26.35
CA SER A 732 35.12 35.72 -25.38
C SER A 732 34.15 36.49 -24.48
N GLU A 733 34.66 37.10 -23.42
CA GLU A 733 33.90 38.13 -22.70
C GLU A 733 33.51 39.28 -23.67
N ASP A 734 32.37 39.89 -23.38
CA ASP A 734 31.79 40.97 -24.18
C ASP A 734 32.56 42.29 -23.91
N LEU A 735 33.01 42.97 -24.97
CA LEU A 735 33.58 44.32 -24.92
C LEU A 735 32.50 45.34 -25.32
N CYS A 736 32.20 46.30 -24.46
CA CYS A 736 31.39 47.47 -24.79
C CYS A 736 32.29 48.63 -25.27
N ILE A 737 31.98 49.20 -26.44
CA ILE A 737 32.76 50.26 -27.06
C ILE A 737 31.90 51.25 -27.84
N SER A 738 32.17 52.55 -27.68
CA SER A 738 31.46 53.63 -28.37
C SER A 738 32.26 54.19 -29.54
N THR A 739 31.62 54.38 -30.70
CA THR A 739 32.19 55.12 -31.84
C THR A 739 32.29 56.62 -31.55
N LEU A 740 33.22 57.32 -32.20
CA LEU A 740 33.45 58.76 -31.97
C LEU A 740 32.36 59.64 -32.65
N PRO A 741 32.10 60.86 -32.14
CA PRO A 741 31.22 61.83 -32.81
C PRO A 741 31.85 62.41 -34.09
N VAL A 742 31.02 62.77 -35.08
CA VAL A 742 31.43 63.16 -36.44
C VAL A 742 32.39 64.35 -36.50
N TRP A 743 32.34 65.26 -35.51
CA TRP A 743 33.11 66.50 -35.46
C TRP A 743 34.45 66.40 -34.71
N ALA A 744 34.81 65.24 -34.15
CA ALA A 744 36.08 65.03 -33.43
C ALA A 744 37.35 65.14 -34.31
N ASN A 745 37.19 65.32 -35.63
CA ASN A 745 38.29 65.49 -36.58
C ASN A 745 38.58 66.97 -36.96
N LEU A 746 38.04 67.96 -36.24
CA LEU A 746 38.34 69.38 -36.48
C LEU A 746 38.98 70.04 -35.24
N PRO A 747 40.09 70.79 -35.38
CA PRO A 747 40.73 71.49 -34.27
C PRO A 747 40.10 72.88 -34.06
N VAL A 748 40.33 73.49 -32.88
CA VAL A 748 40.19 74.92 -32.45
C VAL A 748 39.42 74.98 -31.13
N THR A 749 39.93 75.40 -29.96
CA THR A 749 40.63 76.61 -29.44
C THR A 749 39.78 77.89 -29.29
N SER A 750 39.18 78.01 -28.10
CA SER A 750 39.06 79.23 -27.24
C SER A 750 37.63 79.67 -26.84
N MET A 751 37.59 80.37 -25.70
CA MET A 751 36.48 80.55 -24.76
C MET A 751 35.58 81.78 -25.05
N ALA A 752 35.68 82.38 -26.24
CA ALA A 752 34.98 83.62 -26.59
C ALA A 752 33.64 83.44 -27.33
N ASP A 753 33.30 82.20 -27.73
CA ASP A 753 32.04 81.90 -28.41
C ASP A 753 30.92 81.40 -27.46
N VAL A 754 31.23 81.16 -26.17
CA VAL A 754 30.27 80.67 -25.17
C VAL A 754 29.26 81.74 -24.74
N GLU A 755 29.62 83.02 -24.83
CA GLU A 755 28.76 84.12 -24.34
C GLU A 755 27.69 84.59 -25.35
N ARG A 756 27.69 84.07 -26.59
CA ARG A 756 26.77 84.54 -27.65
C ARG A 756 25.46 83.73 -27.76
N GLU A 757 25.33 82.59 -27.07
CA GLU A 757 24.13 81.73 -27.12
C GLU A 757 23.37 81.58 -25.78
N ALA A 758 23.64 82.42 -24.77
CA ALA A 758 22.90 82.37 -23.50
C ALA A 758 21.56 83.13 -23.58
N VAL A 759 20.48 82.50 -23.11
CA VAL A 759 19.13 83.09 -22.99
C VAL A 759 18.89 83.55 -21.55
N GLU A 760 18.38 84.77 -21.36
CA GLU A 760 18.05 85.37 -20.06
C GLU A 760 16.57 85.11 -19.68
N MET A 761 16.27 84.72 -18.43
CA MET A 761 14.92 84.34 -17.96
C MET A 761 14.51 85.15 -16.69
N PRO A 762 13.24 85.62 -16.57
CA PRO A 762 12.78 86.37 -15.41
C PRO A 762 12.44 85.46 -14.21
N THR A 763 12.99 85.76 -13.04
CA THR A 763 12.76 85.02 -11.80
C THR A 763 11.40 85.40 -11.18
N LEU A 764 10.35 84.65 -11.50
CA LEU A 764 9.01 84.77 -10.89
C LEU A 764 8.98 84.27 -9.42
N GLY A 765 9.80 84.87 -8.55
CA GLY A 765 9.73 84.71 -7.10
C GLY A 765 10.10 83.32 -6.54
N ARG A 766 10.83 82.49 -7.30
CA ARG A 766 11.29 81.16 -6.84
C ARG A 766 12.78 81.16 -6.51
N PRO A 767 13.24 80.48 -5.45
CA PRO A 767 14.67 80.35 -5.13
C PRO A 767 15.33 79.36 -6.10
N PHE A 768 16.34 79.83 -6.82
CA PHE A 768 17.23 78.99 -7.65
C PHE A 768 18.62 78.94 -6.99
N GLN A 769 19.24 77.76 -6.92
CA GLN A 769 20.64 77.61 -6.52
C GLN A 769 21.55 77.27 -7.70
N LEU A 770 22.80 77.75 -7.62
CA LEU A 770 23.82 77.55 -8.64
C LEU A 770 24.13 76.06 -8.78
N GLY A 771 23.91 75.48 -9.98
CA GLY A 771 24.14 74.05 -10.27
C GLY A 771 22.87 73.19 -10.46
N MET A 772 21.67 73.76 -10.38
CA MET A 772 20.43 73.04 -10.66
C MET A 772 20.24 72.77 -12.17
N LEU A 773 19.93 71.51 -12.54
CA LEU A 773 19.51 71.14 -13.89
C LEU A 773 18.00 71.39 -14.07
N TYR A 774 17.64 72.19 -15.09
CA TYR A 774 16.26 72.59 -15.41
C TYR A 774 15.89 72.12 -16.82
N ASP A 775 14.76 71.43 -16.98
CA ASP A 775 14.25 71.02 -18.30
C ASP A 775 13.34 72.11 -18.89
N CYS A 776 13.81 72.80 -19.92
CA CYS A 776 13.11 73.91 -20.56
C CYS A 776 11.92 73.47 -21.45
N ARG A 777 11.67 72.17 -21.65
CA ARG A 777 10.62 71.67 -22.55
C ARG A 777 9.31 71.33 -21.84
N THR A 778 9.34 71.09 -20.54
CA THR A 778 8.22 70.46 -19.82
C THR A 778 7.66 71.29 -18.67
N ASP A 779 8.35 72.37 -18.27
CA ASP A 779 7.97 73.31 -17.20
C ASP A 779 7.44 72.64 -15.91
N ALA A 780 8.01 71.49 -15.55
CA ALA A 780 7.69 70.73 -14.34
C ALA A 780 8.92 69.99 -13.77
N PRO A 781 9.08 69.86 -12.43
CA PRO A 781 10.15 69.07 -11.82
C PRO A 781 9.90 67.55 -11.94
N LEU A 782 10.98 66.77 -12.08
CA LEU A 782 11.00 65.28 -12.12
C LEU A 782 10.67 64.66 -10.73
N PRO A 783 10.13 63.42 -10.66
CA PRO A 783 9.64 62.84 -9.39
C PRO A 783 10.71 62.13 -8.53
N ASP A 784 10.61 62.38 -7.22
CA ASP A 784 11.47 61.95 -6.10
C ASP A 784 11.51 60.44 -5.82
N GLY A 785 12.61 59.95 -5.21
CA GLY A 785 12.51 58.74 -4.36
C GLY A 785 13.74 57.94 -3.95
N VAL A 786 14.95 58.13 -4.52
CA VAL A 786 16.17 57.44 -4.05
C VAL A 786 17.39 58.35 -4.29
N GLU A 787 18.13 58.67 -3.22
CA GLU A 787 19.37 59.46 -3.29
C GLU A 787 20.58 58.57 -2.99
N LEU A 788 21.62 58.71 -3.82
CA LEU A 788 22.94 58.12 -3.62
C LEU A 788 23.77 59.10 -2.77
N ILE A 789 24.33 58.62 -1.67
CA ILE A 789 25.12 59.44 -0.77
C ILE A 789 26.48 58.77 -0.56
N SER A 790 27.55 59.49 -0.89
CA SER A 790 28.94 59.01 -0.78
C SER A 790 29.71 59.63 0.40
N SER A 791 29.09 60.51 1.21
CA SER A 791 29.70 61.14 2.39
C SER A 791 28.96 60.85 3.70
N GLU A 792 29.70 60.79 4.81
CA GLU A 792 29.19 60.53 6.17
C GLU A 792 28.46 61.76 6.77
N GLU A 793 28.70 62.96 6.22
CA GLU A 793 28.07 64.22 6.64
C GLU A 793 26.64 64.36 6.06
N ASP A 794 26.42 63.97 4.81
CA ASP A 794 25.11 63.98 4.13
C ASP A 794 24.10 62.97 4.74
N LEU A 795 24.60 61.88 5.33
CA LEU A 795 23.78 60.92 6.07
C LEU A 795 23.18 61.52 7.34
N ARG A 796 23.88 62.43 8.02
CA ARG A 796 23.36 63.10 9.22
C ARG A 796 22.20 64.02 8.86
N ASP A 797 22.32 64.80 7.79
CA ASP A 797 21.28 65.75 7.38
C ASP A 797 19.96 65.08 6.96
N ILE A 798 20.02 63.87 6.39
CA ILE A 798 18.82 63.11 5.98
C ILE A 798 18.20 62.32 7.14
N VAL A 799 19.02 61.77 8.03
CA VAL A 799 18.56 60.99 9.18
C VAL A 799 17.92 61.89 10.24
N PHE A 800 18.36 63.15 10.40
CA PHE A 800 17.77 64.12 11.32
C PHE A 800 16.63 64.97 10.73
N ASN A 801 16.07 64.57 9.58
CA ASN A 801 14.96 65.29 8.96
C ASN A 801 13.63 65.04 9.72
N PRO A 802 12.98 66.07 10.29
CA PRO A 802 11.78 65.90 11.13
C PRO A 802 10.52 65.44 10.37
N MET A 803 10.55 65.39 9.03
CA MET A 803 9.45 64.88 8.21
C MET A 803 9.53 63.36 7.94
N ILE A 804 10.65 62.70 8.32
CA ILE A 804 10.90 61.29 8.07
C ILE A 804 11.00 60.55 9.40
N THR A 805 10.09 59.60 9.65
CA THR A 805 10.04 58.85 10.91
C THR A 805 11.00 57.65 10.90
N TYR A 806 11.16 57.01 9.74
CA TYR A 806 12.02 55.83 9.59
C TYR A 806 12.98 55.98 8.42
N VAL A 807 14.26 55.67 8.63
CA VAL A 807 15.25 55.56 7.55
C VAL A 807 15.76 54.13 7.52
N VAL A 808 15.59 53.44 6.40
CA VAL A 808 16.09 52.08 6.19
C VAL A 808 17.25 52.17 5.21
N SER A 809 18.46 51.90 5.70
CA SER A 809 19.70 52.02 4.93
C SER A 809 20.28 50.65 4.63
N PHE A 810 20.60 50.36 3.38
CA PHE A 810 21.37 49.18 3.01
C PHE A 810 22.85 49.55 2.96
N THR A 811 23.62 49.06 3.94
CA THR A 811 25.00 49.48 4.17
C THR A 811 25.98 48.38 3.82
N PHE A 812 26.95 48.72 2.96
CA PHE A 812 28.10 47.86 2.66
C PHE A 812 29.26 48.18 3.60
N THR A 813 29.78 47.14 4.26
CA THR A 813 30.97 47.23 5.10
C THR A 813 32.14 46.64 4.32
N SER A 814 33.01 47.51 3.79
CA SER A 814 34.24 47.11 3.10
C SER A 814 35.45 47.64 3.86
N LEU A 815 36.50 46.83 3.95
CA LEU A 815 37.82 47.22 4.46
C LEU A 815 38.61 48.11 3.48
N HIS A 816 38.15 48.32 2.24
CA HIS A 816 38.80 49.27 1.31
C HIS A 816 37.83 49.92 0.30
N ARG A 817 38.14 51.19 -0.03
CA ARG A 817 37.39 52.15 -0.86
C ARG A 817 37.29 51.74 -2.34
N GLU A 818 36.18 52.21 -2.94
CA GLU A 818 35.91 52.63 -4.34
C GLU A 818 34.68 52.01 -5.01
N GLU A 819 34.05 52.80 -5.90
CA GLU A 819 32.61 52.99 -6.11
C GLU A 819 31.85 52.16 -7.20
N PRO A 820 32.39 51.16 -7.94
CA PRO A 820 31.68 50.65 -9.12
C PRO A 820 30.48 49.72 -8.87
N PHE A 821 30.22 49.30 -7.62
CA PHE A 821 29.05 48.47 -7.28
C PHE A 821 27.75 49.29 -7.13
N LEU A 822 27.86 50.53 -6.66
CA LEU A 822 26.71 51.40 -6.38
C LEU A 822 25.95 51.78 -7.66
N SER A 823 26.65 51.96 -8.78
CA SER A 823 26.05 52.30 -10.07
C SER A 823 25.20 51.17 -10.68
N GLY A 824 25.61 49.91 -10.51
CA GLY A 824 24.88 48.73 -11.01
C GLY A 824 23.61 48.42 -10.21
N LEU A 825 23.66 48.59 -8.87
CA LEU A 825 22.49 48.42 -8.01
C LEU A 825 21.42 49.49 -8.26
N VAL A 826 21.84 50.72 -8.57
CA VAL A 826 20.98 51.86 -8.87
C VAL A 826 20.28 51.69 -10.22
N ALA A 827 20.99 51.25 -11.26
CA ALA A 827 20.39 50.91 -12.55
C ALA A 827 19.30 49.82 -12.42
N TRP A 828 19.45 48.89 -11.47
CA TRP A 828 18.48 47.85 -11.21
C TRP A 828 17.24 48.34 -10.41
N LEU A 829 17.45 49.19 -9.39
CA LEU A 829 16.34 49.81 -8.64
C LEU A 829 15.48 50.74 -9.50
N HIS A 830 16.06 51.38 -10.53
CA HIS A 830 15.34 52.24 -11.47
C HIS A 830 14.52 51.50 -12.54
N THR A 831 14.76 50.21 -12.78
CA THR A 831 14.11 49.43 -13.85
C THR A 831 12.97 48.51 -13.35
N ALA A 832 12.64 48.57 -12.05
CA ALA A 832 11.59 47.77 -11.43
C ALA A 832 10.18 48.25 -11.81
N ASP A 833 9.73 47.87 -13.01
CA ASP A 833 8.34 47.97 -13.47
C ASP A 833 7.49 46.80 -12.91
N GLU A 834 6.21 47.06 -12.68
CA GLU A 834 5.33 46.47 -11.64
C GLU A 834 4.99 44.96 -11.73
N ARG A 835 5.62 44.15 -12.59
CA ARG A 835 5.25 42.72 -12.77
C ARG A 835 6.38 41.71 -12.99
N LYS A 836 7.66 42.07 -12.77
CA LYS A 836 8.77 41.12 -12.95
C LYS A 836 9.50 40.79 -11.65
N THR A 837 9.47 39.51 -11.26
CA THR A 837 10.40 38.89 -10.32
C THR A 837 11.82 38.97 -10.88
N TRP A 838 12.80 39.35 -10.06
CA TRP A 838 14.20 39.40 -10.44
C TRP A 838 14.70 38.01 -10.89
N ASP A 839 14.94 37.86 -12.18
CA ASP A 839 15.62 36.72 -12.78
C ASP A 839 17.02 37.19 -13.21
N PRO A 840 18.11 36.72 -12.57
CA PRO A 840 19.46 37.06 -12.98
C PRO A 840 19.80 36.62 -14.42
N ALA A 841 18.98 35.75 -15.03
CA ALA A 841 19.11 35.39 -16.43
C ALA A 841 18.50 36.42 -17.41
N SER A 842 17.74 37.40 -16.92
CA SER A 842 17.03 38.38 -17.77
C SER A 842 17.74 39.73 -17.93
N ALA A 843 18.86 39.93 -17.22
CA ALA A 843 19.79 41.02 -17.50
C ALA A 843 20.75 40.59 -18.62
N SER A 844 20.84 41.40 -19.67
CA SER A 844 21.69 41.15 -20.84
C SER A 844 23.18 40.94 -20.47
N PRO A 845 23.94 40.08 -21.17
CA PRO A 845 25.06 39.31 -20.60
C PRO A 845 26.46 39.98 -20.44
N ALA A 846 26.63 41.30 -20.42
CA ALA A 846 27.99 41.90 -20.49
C ALA A 846 28.49 42.59 -19.23
N CYS A 847 28.05 42.14 -18.06
CA CYS A 847 28.78 42.55 -16.87
C CYS A 847 28.61 41.50 -15.79
N GLU A 848 29.21 40.32 -15.95
CA GLU A 848 29.55 39.47 -14.80
C GLU A 848 30.51 38.33 -15.19
N GLU A 849 31.78 38.46 -14.81
CA GLU A 849 32.51 37.35 -14.15
C GLU A 849 33.71 37.81 -13.31
N SER A 850 34.26 39.02 -13.52
CA SER A 850 35.51 39.44 -12.87
C SER A 850 35.38 40.26 -11.57
N ASN A 851 34.34 41.10 -11.40
CA ASN A 851 34.34 42.09 -10.31
C ASN A 851 33.55 41.71 -9.04
N CYS A 852 32.67 40.70 -9.06
CA CYS A 852 31.95 40.26 -7.85
C CYS A 852 32.77 39.29 -6.97
N ARG A 853 33.91 38.78 -7.46
CA ARG A 853 34.73 37.75 -6.78
C ARG A 853 35.81 38.30 -5.86
N LEU A 854 36.18 39.58 -6.02
CA LEU A 854 37.31 40.19 -5.29
C LEU A 854 36.94 40.79 -3.92
N TRP A 855 35.65 40.96 -3.59
CA TRP A 855 35.25 41.85 -2.48
C TRP A 855 34.76 41.11 -1.22
N PHE A 856 34.43 39.82 -1.32
CA PHE A 856 34.07 38.99 -0.17
C PHE A 856 34.93 37.74 -0.18
N GLU A 857 36.04 37.74 0.57
CA GLU A 857 36.91 36.56 0.73
C GLU A 857 36.16 35.36 1.35
N HIS A 858 35.01 35.60 1.99
CA HIS A 858 34.15 34.59 2.61
C HIS A 858 32.81 34.40 1.88
N ASP A 859 32.55 33.19 1.37
CA ASP A 859 31.31 32.74 0.69
C ASP A 859 30.03 33.00 1.53
N VAL A 860 30.16 33.04 2.86
CA VAL A 860 29.05 33.33 3.79
C VAL A 860 28.62 34.81 3.74
N ALA A 861 29.57 35.75 3.62
CA ALA A 861 29.28 37.18 3.55
C ALA A 861 28.63 37.56 2.21
N GLN A 862 29.08 36.94 1.11
CA GLN A 862 28.49 37.12 -0.22
C GLN A 862 27.04 36.59 -0.30
N ARG A 863 26.77 35.43 0.31
CA ARG A 863 25.40 34.89 0.40
C ARG A 863 24.52 35.77 1.26
N ARG A 864 25.02 36.26 2.40
CA ARG A 864 24.28 37.18 3.28
C ARG A 864 23.94 38.49 2.57
N ALA A 865 24.89 39.10 1.87
CA ALA A 865 24.69 40.34 1.11
C ALA A 865 23.66 40.18 -0.02
N ARG A 866 23.73 39.11 -0.81
CA ARG A 866 22.75 38.82 -1.88
C ARG A 866 21.33 38.63 -1.35
N VAL A 867 21.21 37.93 -0.22
CA VAL A 867 19.92 37.68 0.42
C VAL A 867 19.36 38.98 1.01
N SER A 868 20.17 39.77 1.71
CA SER A 868 19.76 41.08 2.25
C SER A 868 19.38 42.09 1.16
N ALA A 869 20.10 42.13 0.03
CA ALA A 869 19.81 43.02 -1.09
C ALA A 869 18.44 42.71 -1.77
N ARG A 870 18.14 41.43 -1.99
CA ARG A 870 16.83 41.02 -2.53
C ARG A 870 15.69 41.42 -1.60
N PHE A 871 15.84 41.17 -0.29
CA PHE A 871 14.82 41.55 0.69
C PHE A 871 14.66 43.06 0.84
N PHE A 872 15.76 43.81 0.85
CA PHE A 872 15.72 45.26 0.87
C PHE A 872 14.96 45.81 -0.34
N SER A 873 15.24 45.31 -1.55
CA SER A 873 14.52 45.74 -2.75
C SER A 873 13.03 45.38 -2.74
N ASP A 874 12.69 44.17 -2.32
CA ASP A 874 11.29 43.74 -2.23
C ASP A 874 10.52 44.61 -1.23
N PHE A 875 11.16 44.99 -0.11
CA PHE A 875 10.60 45.86 0.91
C PHE A 875 10.49 47.33 0.45
N VAL A 876 11.50 47.85 -0.27
CA VAL A 876 11.47 49.19 -0.90
C VAL A 876 10.30 49.29 -1.86
N ARG A 877 10.12 48.30 -2.76
CA ARG A 877 9.05 48.30 -3.77
C ARG A 877 7.65 48.41 -3.13
N VAL A 878 7.43 47.74 -1.99
CA VAL A 878 6.14 47.76 -1.29
C VAL A 878 5.90 49.07 -0.55
N ASN A 879 6.96 49.73 -0.05
CA ASN A 879 6.85 50.86 0.89
C ASN A 879 7.26 52.22 0.31
N LYS A 880 7.67 52.27 -0.97
CA LYS A 880 8.15 53.46 -1.71
C LYS A 880 7.19 54.65 -1.65
N CYS A 881 5.88 54.39 -1.58
CA CYS A 881 4.84 55.42 -1.61
C CYS A 881 4.34 55.86 -0.22
N SER A 882 4.92 55.35 0.87
CA SER A 882 4.40 55.59 2.23
C SER A 882 4.68 56.99 2.79
N GLY A 883 5.66 57.72 2.23
CA GLY A 883 6.07 59.07 2.64
C GLY A 883 6.76 59.17 4.02
N LYS A 884 6.55 58.22 4.91
CA LYS A 884 7.10 58.19 6.29
C LYS A 884 8.43 57.44 6.43
N THR A 885 8.76 56.59 5.46
CA THR A 885 9.96 55.76 5.44
C THR A 885 10.81 56.13 4.25
N ARG A 886 12.08 56.52 4.47
CA ARG A 886 13.05 56.82 3.39
C ARG A 886 14.06 55.68 3.28
N PHE A 887 14.41 55.32 2.04
CA PHE A 887 15.32 54.22 1.74
C PHE A 887 16.63 54.77 1.20
N LEU A 888 17.75 54.31 1.77
CA LEU A 888 19.09 54.76 1.39
C LEU A 888 20.00 53.57 1.12
N VAL A 889 21.04 53.79 0.32
CA VAL A 889 22.14 52.84 0.15
C VAL A 889 23.42 53.57 0.53
N THR A 890 24.18 53.00 1.46
CA THR A 890 25.36 53.65 2.05
C THR A 890 26.56 52.71 2.10
N SER A 891 27.76 53.29 2.19
CA SER A 891 28.98 52.55 2.48
C SER A 891 29.57 53.07 3.78
N VAL A 892 29.69 52.22 4.80
CA VAL A 892 30.25 52.58 6.12
C VAL A 892 31.25 51.51 6.52
N SER A 893 32.42 51.90 7.03
CA SER A 893 33.40 50.96 7.57
C SER A 893 32.97 50.50 8.97
N ASP A 894 32.48 49.27 9.09
CA ASP A 894 32.18 48.61 10.37
C ASP A 894 32.99 47.32 10.47
N GLU A 895 33.93 47.28 11.42
CA GLU A 895 34.84 46.14 11.64
C GLU A 895 34.14 44.96 12.35
N ASP A 896 33.03 45.20 13.06
CA ASP A 896 32.33 44.18 13.86
C ASP A 896 31.34 43.36 13.02
N ASN A 897 30.88 43.87 11.88
CA ASN A 897 29.95 43.19 10.97
C ASN A 897 30.41 43.22 9.50
N PRO A 898 31.38 42.39 9.07
CA PRO A 898 31.82 42.33 7.68
C PRO A 898 30.72 41.77 6.75
N GLY A 899 30.32 42.53 5.71
CA GLY A 899 29.27 42.12 4.77
C GLY A 899 28.40 43.26 4.23
N ALA A 900 27.15 42.95 3.89
CA ALA A 900 26.12 43.96 3.63
C ALA A 900 24.93 43.72 4.57
N SER A 901 24.57 44.74 5.33
CA SER A 901 23.55 44.69 6.38
C SER A 901 22.56 45.83 6.22
N ILE A 902 21.34 45.66 6.73
CA ILE A 902 20.31 46.69 6.70
C ILE A 902 20.28 47.38 8.06
N TYR A 903 20.48 48.69 8.05
CA TYR A 903 20.41 49.56 9.21
C TYR A 903 19.03 50.21 9.26
N LEU A 904 18.44 50.26 10.44
CA LEU A 904 17.17 50.93 10.71
C LEU A 904 17.39 52.09 11.68
N TYR A 905 17.03 53.28 11.23
CA TYR A 905 16.97 54.48 12.05
C TYR A 905 15.51 54.85 12.31
N GLU A 906 15.20 55.24 13.54
CA GLU A 906 13.87 55.71 13.99
C GLU A 906 14.10 57.11 14.60
N ASP A 907 13.41 58.12 14.06
CA ASP A 907 13.52 59.53 14.51
C ASP A 907 14.96 60.06 14.64
N GLY A 908 15.84 59.63 13.74
CA GLY A 908 17.24 60.06 13.68
C GLY A 908 18.24 59.23 14.48
N GLU A 909 17.77 58.28 15.30
CA GLU A 909 18.64 57.38 16.08
C GLU A 909 18.75 56.00 15.43
N LEU A 910 19.94 55.40 15.47
CA LEU A 910 20.17 54.05 15.00
C LEU A 910 19.56 53.03 15.96
N VAL A 911 18.49 52.38 15.54
CA VAL A 911 17.75 51.39 16.34
C VAL A 911 18.26 49.97 16.12
N CYS A 912 18.68 49.65 14.90
CA CYS A 912 19.15 48.29 14.57
C CYS A 912 20.19 48.32 13.45
N THR A 913 21.31 47.62 13.65
CA THR A 913 22.42 47.48 12.67
C THR A 913 22.27 46.25 11.75
N ASN A 914 21.34 45.35 12.07
CA ASN A 914 21.04 44.15 11.27
C ASN A 914 19.53 43.91 11.26
N PHE A 915 18.79 44.92 10.79
CA PHE A 915 17.35 44.83 10.61
C PHE A 915 17.03 43.78 9.54
N GLU A 916 16.18 42.81 9.87
CA GLU A 916 15.69 41.82 8.91
C GLU A 916 14.22 42.10 8.58
N PRO A 917 13.93 42.68 7.40
CA PRO A 917 12.56 42.86 6.95
C PRO A 917 11.82 41.51 6.90
N PRO A 918 10.54 41.44 7.30
CA PRO A 918 9.77 40.21 7.22
C PRO A 918 9.73 39.68 5.78
N SER A 919 10.09 38.42 5.59
CA SER A 919 10.03 37.76 4.29
C SER A 919 8.59 37.50 3.84
N LYS A 920 8.38 37.19 2.55
CA LYS A 920 7.06 36.81 2.01
C LYS A 920 6.42 35.67 2.86
N PRO A 921 5.22 35.88 3.44
CA PRO A 921 4.56 34.86 4.26
C PRO A 921 4.01 33.68 3.44
N LEU A 922 3.76 32.55 4.11
CA LEU A 922 3.04 31.40 3.56
C LEU A 922 1.55 31.71 3.37
N PRO A 923 0.80 31.04 2.48
CA PRO A 923 -0.63 31.29 2.29
C PRO A 923 -1.45 31.07 3.59
N PRO A 924 -2.56 31.81 3.79
CA PRO A 924 -3.36 31.72 5.02
C PRO A 924 -4.14 30.40 5.10
N LEU A 925 -4.26 29.83 6.30
CA LEU A 925 -5.01 28.60 6.56
C LEU A 925 -6.40 28.92 7.08
N ILE A 926 -7.42 28.19 6.65
CA ILE A 926 -8.81 28.40 7.07
C ILE A 926 -9.09 27.54 8.30
N ALA A 927 -9.37 28.18 9.44
CA ALA A 927 -9.66 27.53 10.71
C ALA A 927 -11.17 27.35 10.96
N GLY A 928 -12.01 28.18 10.35
CA GLY A 928 -13.47 28.12 10.51
C GLY A 928 -14.19 29.06 9.55
N ILE A 929 -15.41 28.70 9.15
CA ILE A 929 -16.21 29.45 8.18
C ILE A 929 -17.62 29.62 8.76
N SER A 930 -18.12 30.85 8.79
CA SER A 930 -19.53 31.18 9.04
C SER A 930 -20.17 31.72 7.76
N HIS A 931 -21.39 32.25 7.87
CA HIS A 931 -22.10 32.90 6.78
C HIS A 931 -21.54 34.29 6.43
N ASP A 932 -20.85 34.93 7.37
CA ASP A 932 -20.43 36.32 7.33
C ASP A 932 -18.95 36.53 7.72
N CYS A 933 -18.26 35.47 8.13
CA CYS A 933 -16.91 35.53 8.65
C CYS A 933 -16.09 34.27 8.32
N VAL A 934 -14.79 34.45 8.06
CA VAL A 934 -13.80 33.36 7.98
C VAL A 934 -12.75 33.57 9.05
N GLN A 935 -12.49 32.54 9.85
CA GLN A 935 -11.36 32.49 10.78
C GLN A 935 -10.12 32.04 10.01
N LEU A 936 -9.13 32.92 9.92
CA LEU A 936 -7.86 32.63 9.27
C LEU A 936 -6.77 32.42 10.30
N THR A 937 -5.93 31.42 10.06
CA THR A 937 -4.67 31.22 10.79
C THR A 937 -3.50 31.57 9.86
N LEU A 938 -2.79 32.62 10.23
CA LEU A 938 -1.61 33.14 9.57
C LEU A 938 -0.38 32.54 10.22
N LYS A 939 0.59 32.16 9.40
CA LYS A 939 1.89 31.72 9.92
C LYS A 939 2.88 32.88 9.85
N PRO A 940 3.71 33.07 10.89
CA PRO A 940 4.73 34.10 10.85
C PRO A 940 5.71 33.88 9.68
N ALA A 941 6.30 34.98 9.21
CA ALA A 941 7.34 34.93 8.18
C ALA A 941 8.56 34.13 8.69
N THR A 942 9.14 33.28 7.85
CA THR A 942 10.28 32.43 8.23
C THR A 942 11.57 33.19 8.52
N ARG A 943 11.66 34.46 8.09
CA ARG A 943 12.74 35.40 8.40
C ARG A 943 12.16 36.78 8.70
N GLY A 944 12.78 37.52 9.62
CA GLY A 944 12.28 38.82 10.07
C GLY A 944 11.08 38.77 11.02
N GLU A 945 10.77 37.61 11.61
CA GLU A 945 9.67 37.41 12.56
C GLU A 945 9.72 38.40 13.74
N ALA A 946 10.93 38.68 14.25
CA ALA A 946 11.13 39.62 15.34
C ALA A 946 10.67 41.06 15.01
N ALA A 947 10.69 41.43 13.73
CA ALA A 947 10.27 42.74 13.24
C ALA A 947 8.75 42.84 12.99
N VAL A 948 8.01 41.72 13.03
CA VAL A 948 6.57 41.70 12.79
C VAL A 948 5.82 42.29 13.97
N THR A 949 4.98 43.29 13.71
CA THR A 949 4.10 43.97 14.67
C THR A 949 2.62 43.69 14.42
N GLY A 950 2.27 43.11 13.27
CA GLY A 950 0.91 42.74 12.91
C GLY A 950 0.81 42.12 11.51
N TYR A 951 -0.40 41.99 10.99
CA TYR A 951 -0.67 41.44 9.66
C TYR A 951 -1.74 42.26 8.93
N ARG A 952 -1.54 42.49 7.63
CA ARG A 952 -2.54 43.07 6.73
C ARG A 952 -3.07 41.97 5.83
N VAL A 953 -4.34 41.62 6.00
CA VAL A 953 -5.00 40.57 5.24
C VAL A 953 -5.88 41.19 4.18
N GLU A 954 -5.74 40.69 2.97
CA GLU A 954 -6.42 41.15 1.78
C GLU A 954 -7.33 40.04 1.28
N TYR A 955 -8.58 40.38 0.95
CA TYR A 955 -9.56 39.43 0.44
C TYR A 955 -10.36 40.02 -0.71
N ARG A 956 -10.85 39.15 -1.58
CA ARG A 956 -11.71 39.53 -2.70
C ARG A 956 -12.69 38.43 -3.06
N ARG A 957 -13.79 38.79 -3.72
CA ARG A 957 -14.72 37.81 -4.30
C ARG A 957 -14.09 37.17 -5.53
N VAL A 958 -14.31 35.88 -5.73
CA VAL A 958 -13.85 35.19 -6.94
C VAL A 958 -14.50 35.83 -8.17
N GLY A 959 -13.67 36.38 -9.06
CA GLY A 959 -14.11 37.12 -10.25
C GLY A 959 -14.03 38.65 -10.15
N GLN A 960 -13.69 39.23 -8.98
CA GLN A 960 -13.34 40.65 -8.84
C GLN A 960 -11.82 40.86 -8.93
N GLU A 961 -11.40 42.00 -9.50
CA GLU A 961 -9.98 42.35 -9.59
C GLU A 961 -9.47 43.05 -8.32
N ASP A 962 -10.30 43.89 -7.70
CA ASP A 962 -9.94 44.69 -6.52
C ASP A 962 -9.87 43.87 -5.23
N TRP A 963 -8.89 44.20 -4.38
CA TRP A 963 -8.70 43.60 -3.06
C TRP A 963 -9.17 44.53 -1.94
N THR A 964 -9.91 43.99 -0.98
CA THR A 964 -10.26 44.69 0.26
C THR A 964 -9.27 44.30 1.35
N ALA A 965 -8.75 45.27 2.11
CA ALA A 965 -7.72 45.01 3.13
C ALA A 965 -8.22 45.26 4.56
N VAL A 966 -7.84 44.38 5.48
CA VAL A 966 -8.06 44.47 6.93
C VAL A 966 -6.70 44.35 7.62
N SER A 967 -6.35 45.35 8.43
CA SER A 967 -5.08 45.36 9.16
C SER A 967 -5.29 44.99 10.63
N VAL A 968 -4.48 44.08 11.13
CA VAL A 968 -4.50 43.57 12.50
C VAL A 968 -3.15 43.87 13.13
N TYR A 969 -3.12 44.82 14.07
CA TYR A 969 -1.91 45.22 14.79
C TYR A 969 -1.71 44.35 16.04
N SER A 970 -1.59 43.05 15.83
CA SER A 970 -1.40 42.04 16.88
C SER A 970 -0.57 40.88 16.33
N LYS A 971 0.23 40.24 17.20
CA LYS A 971 0.97 39.02 16.87
C LYS A 971 0.12 37.75 16.91
N GLN A 972 -1.19 37.87 17.16
CA GLN A 972 -2.10 36.73 17.14
C GLN A 972 -2.11 36.09 15.75
N GLU A 973 -1.85 34.78 15.71
CA GLU A 973 -1.80 33.98 14.48
C GLU A 973 -3.19 33.70 13.93
N THR A 974 -4.22 33.67 14.78
CA THR A 974 -5.60 33.38 14.36
C THR A 974 -6.50 34.59 14.60
N PHE A 975 -7.23 35.01 13.57
CA PHE A 975 -8.20 36.11 13.71
C PHE A 975 -9.35 36.01 12.67
N PRO A 976 -10.53 36.58 12.98
CA PRO A 976 -11.67 36.61 12.07
C PRO A 976 -11.59 37.72 11.01
N VAL A 977 -11.90 37.39 9.76
CA VAL A 977 -12.28 38.34 8.71
C VAL A 977 -13.80 38.34 8.59
N SER A 978 -14.47 39.42 8.98
CA SER A 978 -15.93 39.55 9.03
C SER A 978 -16.50 40.37 7.85
N GLN A 979 -17.83 40.59 7.84
CA GLN A 979 -18.57 41.34 6.80
C GLN A 979 -18.52 40.69 5.41
N LEU A 980 -18.37 39.37 5.35
CA LEU A 980 -18.45 38.58 4.12
C LEU A 980 -19.91 38.26 3.79
N CYS A 981 -20.17 37.91 2.54
CA CYS A 981 -21.54 37.56 2.10
C CYS A 981 -21.76 36.05 2.09
N ALA A 982 -22.90 35.64 2.63
CA ALA A 982 -23.33 34.24 2.64
C ALA A 982 -23.40 33.67 1.21
N ASN A 983 -23.09 32.38 1.08
CA ASN A 983 -23.06 31.66 -0.20
C ASN A 983 -22.10 32.22 -1.29
N THR A 984 -21.20 33.14 -0.94
CA THR A 984 -20.25 33.77 -1.88
C THR A 984 -18.85 33.15 -1.75
N GLU A 985 -18.10 33.03 -2.86
CA GLU A 985 -16.71 32.56 -2.85
C GLU A 985 -15.71 33.71 -2.70
N TYR A 986 -14.75 33.55 -1.79
CA TYR A 986 -13.67 34.50 -1.51
C TYR A 986 -12.28 33.87 -1.62
N GLN A 987 -11.30 34.70 -1.98
CA GLN A 987 -9.87 34.39 -1.95
C GLN A 987 -9.16 35.33 -0.97
N PHE A 988 -8.14 34.83 -0.28
CA PHE A 988 -7.41 35.58 0.76
C PHE A 988 -5.89 35.57 0.52
N GLN A 989 -5.21 36.66 0.84
CA GLN A 989 -3.76 36.76 0.94
C GLN A 989 -3.40 37.68 2.11
N TYR A 990 -2.16 37.69 2.57
CA TYR A 990 -1.75 38.64 3.62
C TYR A 990 -0.28 39.03 3.54
N ALA A 991 0.03 40.21 4.09
CA ALA A 991 1.37 40.73 4.30
C ALA A 991 1.64 40.91 5.80
N ALA A 992 2.89 40.73 6.23
CA ALA A 992 3.31 41.07 7.57
C ALA A 992 3.52 42.58 7.71
N ILE A 993 3.10 43.15 8.84
CA ILE A 993 3.32 44.54 9.21
C ILE A 993 4.57 44.59 10.07
N SER A 994 5.47 45.52 9.79
CA SER A 994 6.62 45.87 10.63
C SER A 994 6.62 47.38 10.91
N LYS A 995 7.42 47.84 11.88
CA LYS A 995 7.53 49.29 12.19
C LYS A 995 7.77 50.17 10.93
N PRO A 996 8.70 49.82 10.02
CA PRO A 996 9.01 50.69 8.87
C PRO A 996 8.09 50.47 7.66
N GLY A 997 7.25 49.43 7.65
CA GLY A 997 6.44 49.08 6.48
C GLY A 997 5.91 47.65 6.40
N LEU A 998 5.29 47.32 5.26
CA LEU A 998 4.68 46.03 4.95
C LEU A 998 5.65 45.08 4.20
N SER A 999 5.51 43.78 4.41
CA SER A 999 6.14 42.76 3.55
C SER A 999 5.43 42.62 2.20
N VAL A 1000 6.01 41.83 1.30
CA VAL A 1000 5.28 41.33 0.11
C VAL A 1000 4.13 40.42 0.56
N SER A 1001 2.95 40.54 -0.07
CA SER A 1001 1.80 39.68 0.20
C SER A 1001 2.08 38.21 -0.13
N SER A 1002 1.45 37.30 0.62
CA SER A 1002 1.51 35.85 0.43
C SER A 1002 0.99 35.43 -0.95
N VAL A 1003 1.15 34.15 -1.30
CA VAL A 1003 0.36 33.58 -2.39
C VAL A 1003 -1.12 33.57 -1.99
N VAL A 1004 -2.00 33.75 -2.98
CA VAL A 1004 -3.46 33.71 -2.80
C VAL A 1004 -3.91 32.31 -2.34
N SER A 1005 -4.85 32.25 -1.40
CA SER A 1005 -5.46 31.02 -0.90
C SER A 1005 -6.35 30.35 -1.95
N ASP A 1006 -6.70 29.08 -1.70
CA ASP A 1006 -7.81 28.44 -2.39
C ASP A 1006 -9.12 29.21 -2.14
N ALA A 1007 -10.06 29.12 -3.08
CA ALA A 1007 -11.35 29.79 -2.99
C ALA A 1007 -12.22 29.14 -1.91
N VAL A 1008 -12.81 29.97 -1.04
CA VAL A 1008 -13.62 29.56 0.11
C VAL A 1008 -15.04 30.04 -0.09
N ARG A 1009 -16.01 29.11 -0.16
CA ARG A 1009 -17.44 29.45 -0.18
C ARG A 1009 -17.96 29.63 1.24
N MET A 1010 -18.51 30.80 1.53
CA MET A 1010 -19.18 31.10 2.82
C MET A 1010 -20.38 30.18 3.05
N LEU A 1011 -20.73 29.95 4.32
CA LEU A 1011 -21.93 29.18 4.62
C LEU A 1011 -23.18 29.84 4.03
N PRO A 1012 -24.17 29.04 3.61
CA PRO A 1012 -25.29 29.53 2.82
C PRO A 1012 -26.30 30.35 3.62
N THR A 1013 -26.34 30.19 4.95
CA THR A 1013 -27.26 30.92 5.84
C THR A 1013 -26.63 31.18 7.19
N SER A 1014 -27.13 32.20 7.90
CA SER A 1014 -26.88 32.38 9.33
C SER A 1014 -27.38 31.19 10.16
N PRO A 1015 -26.97 31.03 11.43
CA PRO A 1015 -27.57 30.01 12.28
C PRO A 1015 -29.06 30.31 12.49
N PRO A 1016 -29.90 29.29 12.73
CA PRO A 1016 -31.25 29.47 13.26
C PRO A 1016 -31.22 30.12 14.64
N GLY A 1017 -32.36 30.68 15.06
CA GLY A 1017 -32.54 31.19 16.42
C GLY A 1017 -32.40 30.09 17.48
N ARG A 1018 -32.14 30.51 18.73
CA ARG A 1018 -32.07 29.60 19.87
C ARG A 1018 -33.39 28.82 20.01
N PRO A 1019 -33.38 27.48 20.12
CA PRO A 1019 -34.61 26.71 20.25
C PRO A 1019 -35.26 26.97 21.61
N VAL A 1020 -36.57 27.21 21.59
CA VAL A 1020 -37.42 27.48 22.75
C VAL A 1020 -38.41 26.34 22.90
N ALA A 1021 -38.62 25.87 24.13
CA ALA A 1021 -39.63 24.84 24.40
C ALA A 1021 -41.03 25.44 24.32
N VAL A 1022 -41.86 24.90 23.42
CA VAL A 1022 -43.30 25.19 23.32
C VAL A 1022 -44.08 24.29 24.28
N TYR A 1023 -43.63 23.05 24.44
CA TYR A 1023 -44.22 22.09 25.37
C TYR A 1023 -43.12 21.25 26.01
N VAL A 1024 -43.27 21.00 27.32
CA VAL A 1024 -42.36 20.16 28.09
C VAL A 1024 -43.19 19.14 28.85
N GLY A 1025 -43.16 17.89 28.39
CA GLY A 1025 -43.75 16.74 29.06
C GLY A 1025 -42.74 15.98 29.91
N SER A 1026 -43.19 14.90 30.55
CA SER A 1026 -42.29 14.02 31.31
C SER A 1026 -41.41 13.14 30.44
N SER A 1027 -41.75 12.95 29.16
CA SER A 1027 -40.95 12.13 28.22
C SER A 1027 -40.86 12.72 26.81
N ALA A 1028 -41.27 13.98 26.62
CA ALA A 1028 -41.28 14.64 25.33
C ALA A 1028 -41.03 16.15 25.48
N ILE A 1029 -40.36 16.76 24.51
CA ILE A 1029 -40.15 18.21 24.40
C ILE A 1029 -40.51 18.64 22.98
N SER A 1030 -41.40 19.62 22.85
CA SER A 1030 -41.67 20.31 21.57
C SER A 1030 -40.89 21.61 21.52
N LEU A 1031 -40.07 21.78 20.49
CA LEU A 1031 -39.22 22.97 20.28
C LEU A 1031 -39.72 23.81 19.12
N SER A 1032 -39.68 25.13 19.27
CA SER A 1032 -39.74 26.09 18.16
C SER A 1032 -38.48 26.94 18.11
N TRP A 1033 -38.15 27.49 16.94
CA TRP A 1033 -37.02 28.41 16.77
C TRP A 1033 -37.33 29.44 15.69
N GLU A 1034 -36.48 30.45 15.58
CA GLU A 1034 -36.56 31.42 14.49
C GLU A 1034 -35.75 30.92 13.28
N ALA A 1035 -36.27 31.16 12.07
CA ALA A 1035 -35.54 30.85 10.85
C ALA A 1035 -34.25 31.72 10.74
N PRO A 1036 -33.20 31.24 10.04
CA PRO A 1036 -32.01 32.02 9.75
C PRO A 1036 -32.32 33.44 9.25
N ALA A 1037 -31.81 34.45 9.96
CA ALA A 1037 -32.00 35.86 9.63
C ALA A 1037 -31.34 36.27 8.30
N VAL A 1038 -30.23 35.61 7.93
CA VAL A 1038 -29.51 35.88 6.68
C VAL A 1038 -29.56 34.63 5.79
N LEU A 1039 -30.08 34.80 4.57
CA LEU A 1039 -30.05 33.80 3.50
C LEU A 1039 -29.14 34.32 2.39
N GLY A 1040 -28.16 33.51 1.99
CA GLY A 1040 -27.30 33.80 0.85
C GLY A 1040 -28.09 33.81 -0.45
N GLU A 1041 -27.55 34.51 -1.45
CA GLU A 1041 -28.19 34.64 -2.75
C GLU A 1041 -28.43 33.26 -3.39
N GLY A 1042 -29.65 33.01 -3.85
CA GLY A 1042 -30.06 31.73 -4.46
C GLY A 1042 -30.27 30.57 -3.46
N VAL A 1043 -30.19 30.80 -2.16
CA VAL A 1043 -30.35 29.75 -1.14
C VAL A 1043 -31.81 29.60 -0.69
N SER A 1044 -32.30 28.36 -0.59
CA SER A 1044 -33.58 28.03 0.04
C SER A 1044 -33.42 26.92 1.09
N ILE A 1045 -34.12 27.04 2.22
CA ILE A 1045 -34.12 26.06 3.31
C ILE A 1045 -35.09 24.93 2.96
N LYS A 1046 -34.61 23.69 3.05
CA LYS A 1046 -35.37 22.47 2.78
C LYS A 1046 -35.97 21.88 4.06
N GLU A 1047 -35.14 21.75 5.10
CA GLU A 1047 -35.51 21.17 6.39
C GLU A 1047 -34.58 21.70 7.50
N TYR A 1048 -34.85 21.36 8.76
CA TYR A 1048 -33.98 21.66 9.90
C TYR A 1048 -33.51 20.36 10.56
N ARG A 1049 -32.31 20.39 11.12
CA ARG A 1049 -31.73 19.32 11.94
C ARG A 1049 -31.61 19.81 13.37
N VAL A 1050 -32.28 19.12 14.27
CA VAL A 1050 -32.24 19.34 15.72
C VAL A 1050 -31.32 18.30 16.33
N GLU A 1051 -30.35 18.75 17.11
CA GLU A 1051 -29.42 17.91 17.87
C GLU A 1051 -29.68 18.07 19.36
N TYR A 1052 -29.70 16.98 20.12
CA TYR A 1052 -29.93 16.98 21.56
C TYR A 1052 -29.06 15.97 22.32
N ARG A 1053 -28.71 16.26 23.57
CA ARG A 1053 -27.97 15.35 24.48
C ARG A 1053 -28.35 15.57 25.94
N GLU A 1054 -28.20 14.54 26.76
CA GLU A 1054 -28.35 14.63 28.23
C GLU A 1054 -27.18 15.41 28.84
N GLU A 1055 -27.46 16.25 29.84
CA GLU A 1055 -26.41 17.02 30.53
C GLU A 1055 -25.71 16.21 31.64
N ALA A 1056 -26.37 15.19 32.23
CA ALA A 1056 -25.88 14.49 33.43
C ALA A 1056 -25.65 12.97 33.30
N GLY A 1057 -25.73 12.36 32.11
CA GLY A 1057 -25.69 10.89 31.95
C GLY A 1057 -24.64 10.36 30.97
N GLY A 1058 -23.59 9.72 31.49
CA GLY A 1058 -22.67 8.86 30.72
C GLY A 1058 -21.32 8.65 31.42
N GLU A 1059 -21.17 7.54 32.16
CA GLU A 1059 -19.88 7.07 32.69
C GLU A 1059 -18.96 6.64 31.54
N GLY A 1060 -18.08 7.55 31.09
CA GLY A 1060 -17.02 7.27 30.11
C GLY A 1060 -16.63 8.49 29.26
N PRO A 1061 -15.33 8.68 28.92
CA PRO A 1061 -14.89 9.81 28.08
C PRO A 1061 -15.43 9.78 26.65
N GLU A 1062 -15.72 8.59 26.08
CA GLU A 1062 -16.15 8.44 24.68
C GLU A 1062 -17.66 8.64 24.45
N GLN A 1063 -18.50 8.54 25.48
CA GLN A 1063 -19.95 8.71 25.34
C GLN A 1063 -20.41 10.16 25.57
N LYS A 1064 -19.56 11.02 26.14
CA LYS A 1064 -19.87 12.41 26.54
C LYS A 1064 -20.08 13.40 25.39
N ASP A 1065 -19.57 13.10 24.19
CA ASP A 1065 -19.60 14.01 23.02
C ASP A 1065 -20.60 13.62 21.92
N LYS A 1066 -21.45 12.61 22.14
CA LYS A 1066 -22.39 12.13 21.13
C LYS A 1066 -23.75 12.84 21.22
N TRP A 1067 -24.06 13.67 20.24
CA TRP A 1067 -25.38 14.28 20.06
C TRP A 1067 -26.33 13.33 19.32
N LEU A 1068 -27.58 13.24 19.78
CA LEU A 1068 -28.67 12.57 19.05
C LEU A 1068 -29.30 13.56 18.07
N GLU A 1069 -29.68 13.11 16.86
CA GLU A 1069 -30.26 13.99 15.84
C GLU A 1069 -31.70 13.64 15.48
N ARG A 1070 -32.49 14.67 15.17
CA ARG A 1070 -33.85 14.59 14.66
C ARG A 1070 -34.00 15.59 13.51
N ARG A 1071 -34.57 15.16 12.39
CA ARG A 1071 -34.83 16.02 11.23
C ARG A 1071 -36.32 16.34 11.13
N THR A 1072 -36.64 17.58 10.76
CA THR A 1072 -38.03 18.02 10.60
C THR A 1072 -38.67 17.47 9.32
N GLY A 1073 -37.90 17.08 8.31
CA GLY A 1073 -38.38 16.54 7.03
C GLY A 1073 -39.07 17.57 6.11
N ARG A 1074 -39.26 18.80 6.60
CA ARG A 1074 -39.90 19.94 5.92
C ARG A 1074 -39.36 21.25 6.48
N LYS A 1075 -39.59 22.36 5.79
CA LYS A 1075 -39.31 23.72 6.29
C LYS A 1075 -40.35 24.11 7.35
N ALA A 1076 -40.27 23.45 8.51
CA ALA A 1076 -41.06 23.75 9.69
C ALA A 1076 -40.10 24.09 10.82
N GLU A 1077 -40.28 25.27 11.41
CA GLU A 1077 -39.54 25.79 12.56
C GLU A 1077 -40.05 25.20 13.89
N LEU A 1078 -40.47 23.94 13.87
CA LEU A 1078 -41.01 23.19 14.99
C LEU A 1078 -40.57 21.72 14.91
N CYS A 1079 -40.16 21.15 16.04
CA CYS A 1079 -39.86 19.71 16.15
C CYS A 1079 -40.27 19.15 17.51
N ASP A 1080 -40.93 18.00 17.48
CA ASP A 1080 -41.22 17.19 18.65
C ASP A 1080 -40.13 16.13 18.85
N ILE A 1081 -39.62 16.04 20.08
CA ILE A 1081 -38.60 15.07 20.52
C ILE A 1081 -39.25 14.20 21.59
N ASP A 1082 -39.40 12.92 21.28
CA ASP A 1082 -40.02 11.92 22.15
C ASP A 1082 -38.98 10.94 22.74
N GLY A 1083 -39.33 10.25 23.82
CA GLY A 1083 -38.50 9.21 24.43
C GLY A 1083 -37.43 9.74 25.38
N LEU A 1084 -37.66 10.92 25.96
CA LEU A 1084 -36.74 11.58 26.89
C LEU A 1084 -36.94 11.08 28.33
N SER A 1085 -35.87 11.11 29.13
CA SER A 1085 -35.86 10.74 30.54
C SER A 1085 -36.57 11.81 31.39
N PRO A 1086 -37.53 11.46 32.27
CA PRO A 1086 -38.23 12.44 33.13
C PRO A 1086 -37.32 13.18 34.10
N GLY A 1087 -37.59 14.47 34.33
CA GLY A 1087 -36.82 15.33 35.25
C GLY A 1087 -35.37 15.58 34.85
N THR A 1088 -34.98 15.28 33.60
CA THR A 1088 -33.58 15.29 33.13
C THR A 1088 -33.31 16.53 32.28
N PRO A 1089 -32.22 17.28 32.53
CA PRO A 1089 -31.78 18.38 31.67
C PRO A 1089 -31.14 17.89 30.37
N TYR A 1090 -31.63 18.40 29.24
CA TYR A 1090 -31.08 18.17 27.91
C TYR A 1090 -30.53 19.46 27.33
N ARG A 1091 -29.39 19.39 26.63
CA ARG A 1091 -28.87 20.47 25.78
C ARG A 1091 -29.31 20.23 24.34
N LEU A 1092 -29.88 21.25 23.70
CA LEU A 1092 -30.47 21.17 22.36
C LEU A 1092 -29.97 22.32 21.48
N ARG A 1093 -29.71 22.03 20.20
CA ARG A 1093 -29.27 23.01 19.19
C ARG A 1093 -29.84 22.66 17.82
N VAL A 1094 -29.96 23.63 16.92
CA VAL A 1094 -30.62 23.48 15.62
C VAL A 1094 -29.75 24.02 14.50
N SER A 1095 -29.71 23.33 13.36
CA SER A 1095 -29.08 23.81 12.12
C SER A 1095 -30.05 23.73 10.95
N ALA A 1096 -29.94 24.65 9.99
CA ALA A 1096 -30.74 24.65 8.77
C ALA A 1096 -30.08 23.79 7.69
N VAL A 1097 -30.87 22.99 6.98
CA VAL A 1097 -30.46 22.21 5.81
C VAL A 1097 -30.97 22.92 4.55
N CYS A 1098 -30.06 23.36 3.68
CA CYS A 1098 -30.41 24.03 2.43
C CYS A 1098 -30.75 23.03 1.31
N ALA A 1099 -31.45 23.48 0.26
CA ALA A 1099 -31.86 22.64 -0.88
C ALA A 1099 -30.69 21.95 -1.60
N GLY A 1100 -29.49 22.54 -1.58
CA GLY A 1100 -28.25 21.94 -2.09
C GLY A 1100 -27.56 20.93 -1.15
N GLY A 1101 -28.14 20.62 0.01
CA GLY A 1101 -27.58 19.69 1.00
C GLY A 1101 -26.58 20.32 1.99
N THR A 1102 -26.16 21.57 1.76
CA THR A 1102 -25.27 22.32 2.65
C THR A 1102 -25.99 22.74 3.94
N MET A 1103 -25.28 22.69 5.06
CA MET A 1103 -25.79 23.01 6.40
C MET A 1103 -25.35 24.41 6.86
N SER A 1104 -26.18 25.07 7.68
CA SER A 1104 -25.75 26.23 8.46
C SER A 1104 -24.88 25.81 9.64
N ASN A 1105 -24.27 26.79 10.31
CA ASN A 1105 -23.80 26.59 11.69
C ASN A 1105 -25.00 26.31 12.62
N VAL A 1106 -24.71 25.65 13.74
CA VAL A 1106 -25.70 25.35 14.78
C VAL A 1106 -26.11 26.62 15.54
N SER A 1107 -27.34 26.65 16.02
CA SER A 1107 -27.86 27.70 16.90
C SER A 1107 -27.24 27.63 18.29
N GLU A 1108 -27.45 28.67 19.09
CA GLU A 1108 -27.06 28.67 20.50
C GLU A 1108 -27.74 27.51 21.25
N GLU A 1109 -26.99 26.86 22.15
CA GLU A 1109 -27.50 25.74 22.93
C GLU A 1109 -28.61 26.22 23.89
N ALA A 1110 -29.75 25.53 23.85
CA ALA A 1110 -30.79 25.64 24.87
C ALA A 1110 -30.67 24.48 25.84
N THR A 1111 -30.75 24.77 27.15
CA THR A 1111 -30.85 23.73 28.17
C THR A 1111 -32.28 23.67 28.67
N ILE A 1112 -32.96 22.54 28.45
CA ILE A 1112 -34.37 22.35 28.79
C ILE A 1112 -34.48 21.05 29.60
N SER A 1113 -35.14 21.14 30.76
CA SER A 1113 -35.38 19.97 31.62
C SER A 1113 -36.77 19.42 31.37
N THR A 1114 -36.89 18.11 31.16
CA THR A 1114 -38.21 17.43 31.08
C THR A 1114 -38.96 17.54 32.41
N ALA A 1115 -40.28 17.50 32.36
CA ALA A 1115 -41.11 17.54 33.56
C ALA A 1115 -40.90 16.29 34.43
N LYS A 1116 -41.04 16.42 35.75
CA LYS A 1116 -41.11 15.25 36.64
C LYS A 1116 -42.48 14.58 36.48
N VAL A 1117 -42.52 13.25 36.63
CA VAL A 1117 -43.76 12.46 36.51
C VAL A 1117 -44.81 13.01 37.47
N GLY A 1118 -45.93 13.53 36.95
CA GLY A 1118 -47.08 14.02 37.72
C GLY A 1118 -47.29 15.54 37.78
N ALA A 1119 -46.48 16.37 37.11
CA ALA A 1119 -46.71 17.81 37.02
C ALA A 1119 -47.33 18.20 35.66
N ILE A 1120 -48.63 18.52 35.65
CA ILE A 1120 -49.26 19.25 34.54
C ILE A 1120 -49.09 20.74 34.85
N THR A 1121 -48.27 21.44 34.08
CA THR A 1121 -48.28 22.90 34.04
C THR A 1121 -48.49 23.34 32.59
N THR A 1122 -49.71 23.78 32.30
CA THR A 1122 -50.05 24.60 31.14
C THR A 1122 -49.47 26.01 31.33
N SER A 1123 -48.76 26.49 30.33
CA SER A 1123 -48.13 27.81 30.23
C SER A 1123 -49.14 28.94 30.05
N THR A 1124 -48.74 30.15 30.47
CA THR A 1124 -48.94 31.38 29.67
C THR A 1124 -47.62 31.75 29.04
#